data_AF-A0A388PS39-F1
#
_entry.id   AF-A0A388PS39-F1
#
_cell.length_a   1.000
_cell.length_b   1.000
_cell.length_c   1.000
_cell.angle_alpha   90.00
_cell.angle_beta   90.00
_cell.angle_gamma   90.00
#
_symmetry.space_group_name_H-M   'P 1'
#
loop_
_entity.id
_entity.type
_entity.pdbx_description
1 polymer ?
#
loop_
_entity_poly.entity_id
_entity_poly.type
_entity_poly.pdbx_seq_one_letter_code
_entity_poly.pdbx_strand_id
1 'polypeptide(L)'
;MRPSLLSTLLLTCAAALFAAESAGPFAAWSRHGSLPILTDAAGVDLPATESVDDFPLLVRLHGDWFPFAEAKGQGEDLRFTDSQGRVLPHQIEAWDAAGGTAAIWVRIPRITGQQRQALRLHWGKADATDASDGAAVFNESNGYLTVWHLGDPTADATGRLRGKDTGTRATPGVIGAARAFPGKAGIFAGDKIAGFPTGDQPHSTEVWFRAAQPNASVVGWGNEQRQGKVVLQYRSPSHVRTDCYFSAGNVQSRPFPAGEWVHVMHVYAGDRAQVYVNGEPAGIPAGRSGPMNLTSPARLWIGGWYNNYEYVGEIDEVRVSKVARSAAWAKLSHANQRPRQTLHGLLSPTGTGAPTLVPAVADVPEGGQVPLTLSAPGAQRITWLLVRDGQETVLATNELRHAFAAGRTQGDAGPVKVVARVVTAERTFDATATLTVREAIPEPRVRLQAPGRWDGVSPLEVALLTENAAALAQAGAGRIDVRWQADTFAVTQEVRGTTLRLLRAQRDGELVVRALVDNGGAAVTAETRIQVVRPTALPRAERATEAEERPMDHQFYGRGADGLGWLRCAGKTDRAGAKITLTVTADGRPYAEESAAGETYAFRVGLRPGFVRYRAKLTSEQSGQKVTLHEADDLVAGRAFVIVGQSNAVATDWGKGEGTYRSDWIRTFGSPSAGGKEPPTWGVATHRAPGGKLQVGYWAMELGQRIVEQEKSPVCFINGAVGGTRIDQHQRNEADPTDAATIYGRLLSRVRGARLTHEVDAIFWHQGENDQGADGPGGFGYERYRDYFHRLAGSWSLDYPNVSHLYVFQIWPKSCAMGIDGSDNRLREVQRRLPEDFACLTIQSTLGIEPPGGCHYPPEGYAEMARQLYPVVARTEFGAKFPDPVTAPNLRQATLDASGTKVTLAFDQPMRWDDSLCGQFWIDGIGGLVTGGQVDGATITLRLKEPRPPGVGVITYLDSKAWSQKTLLRGVNGLAALTFCEVPLSR
;
A
#
# COMPACT_ATOMS: atom_id res chain seq x y z
N MET A 1 56.10 -74.85 52.46
CA MET A 1 56.73 -75.40 51.24
C MET A 1 56.07 -74.81 50.01
N ARG A 2 56.82 -74.49 48.94
CA ARG A 2 56.28 -74.38 47.57
C ARG A 2 56.28 -75.81 46.97
N PRO A 3 55.23 -76.25 46.27
CA PRO A 3 55.20 -76.28 44.79
C PRO A 3 53.78 -76.01 44.20
N SER A 4 53.50 -75.96 42.89
CA SER A 4 54.31 -75.67 41.69
C SER A 4 53.40 -75.30 40.49
N LEU A 5 53.81 -74.27 39.73
CA LEU A 5 53.82 -74.20 38.26
C LEU A 5 53.45 -75.51 37.49
N LEU A 6 52.16 -75.74 37.18
CA LEU A 6 51.71 -76.41 35.94
C LEU A 6 50.19 -76.31 35.63
N SER A 7 49.54 -75.15 35.83
CA SER A 7 48.10 -74.99 35.49
C SER A 7 47.76 -73.70 34.72
N THR A 8 48.78 -72.96 34.25
CA THR A 8 48.62 -71.56 33.81
C THR A 8 48.92 -71.35 32.31
N LEU A 9 48.62 -72.33 31.46
CA LEU A 9 48.93 -72.25 30.02
C LEU A 9 47.83 -72.76 29.06
N LEU A 10 46.58 -72.88 29.54
CA LEU A 10 45.43 -73.28 28.71
C LEU A 10 44.18 -72.40 28.90
N LEU A 11 44.28 -71.32 29.68
CA LEU A 11 43.22 -70.30 29.84
C LEU A 11 43.55 -68.92 29.23
N THR A 12 44.65 -68.83 28.47
CA THR A 12 45.17 -67.56 27.90
C THR A 12 44.89 -67.35 26.41
N CYS A 13 44.20 -68.28 25.73
CA CYS A 13 43.78 -68.13 24.33
C CYS A 13 42.26 -68.03 24.11
N ALA A 14 41.44 -68.06 25.17
CA ALA A 14 39.98 -67.88 25.08
C ALA A 14 39.48 -66.55 25.71
N ALA A 15 40.35 -65.81 26.39
CA ALA A 15 40.03 -64.55 27.07
C ALA A 15 40.51 -63.29 26.32
N ALA A 16 41.04 -63.44 25.09
CA ALA A 16 41.49 -62.33 24.24
C ALA A 16 40.49 -61.95 23.13
N LEU A 17 39.24 -62.42 23.23
CA LEU A 17 38.19 -62.26 22.20
C LEU A 17 36.88 -61.63 22.72
N PHE A 18 36.82 -61.22 23.99
CA PHE A 18 35.65 -60.57 24.60
C PHE A 18 36.04 -59.33 25.43
N ALA A 19 36.76 -58.40 24.80
CA ALA A 19 36.91 -57.01 25.25
C ALA A 19 37.19 -56.05 24.09
N ALA A 20 36.63 -56.35 22.91
CA ALA A 20 36.54 -55.41 21.80
C ALA A 20 35.08 -54.96 21.67
N GLU A 21 34.62 -54.19 22.66
CA GLU A 21 33.37 -53.43 22.51
C GLU A 21 33.61 -52.47 21.35
N SER A 22 32.84 -52.62 20.27
CA SER A 22 33.17 -52.03 18.98
C SER A 22 33.17 -50.50 19.06
N ALA A 23 34.36 -49.90 19.04
CA ALA A 23 34.52 -48.47 18.90
C ALA A 23 33.78 -48.01 17.63
N GLY A 24 32.66 -47.30 17.80
CA GLY A 24 31.81 -46.90 16.69
C GLY A 24 32.52 -45.97 15.70
N PRO A 25 31.94 -45.71 14.52
CA PRO A 25 32.60 -44.97 13.43
C PRO A 25 33.06 -43.54 13.80
N PHE A 26 32.62 -43.01 14.95
CA PHE A 26 32.98 -41.69 15.47
C PHE A 26 33.98 -41.73 16.64
N ALA A 27 34.57 -42.87 16.98
CA ALA A 27 35.56 -42.96 18.07
C ALA A 27 36.85 -42.12 17.84
N ALA A 28 37.10 -41.68 16.60
CA ALA A 28 38.18 -40.77 16.24
C ALA A 28 37.83 -39.27 16.43
N TRP A 29 36.59 -38.93 16.78
CA TRP A 29 36.19 -37.57 17.12
C TRP A 29 36.41 -37.34 18.62
N SER A 30 37.24 -36.34 18.95
CA SER A 30 37.65 -36.09 20.34
C SER A 30 36.58 -35.41 21.21
N ARG A 31 35.43 -35.05 20.61
CA ARG A 31 34.30 -34.39 21.25
C ARG A 31 32.98 -34.91 20.72
N HIS A 32 32.02 -35.08 21.62
CA HIS A 32 30.65 -35.46 21.30
C HIS A 32 29.67 -34.89 22.34
N GLY A 33 28.43 -34.69 21.92
CA GLY A 33 27.34 -34.29 22.81
C GLY A 33 25.97 -34.58 22.20
N SER A 34 24.90 -34.18 22.89
CA SER A 34 23.54 -34.41 22.39
C SER A 34 22.66 -33.17 22.52
N LEU A 35 21.87 -32.95 21.48
CA LEU A 35 20.82 -31.95 21.35
C LEU A 35 19.47 -32.68 21.43
N PRO A 36 18.55 -32.30 22.31
CA PRO A 36 17.22 -32.89 22.34
C PRO A 36 16.32 -32.22 21.29
N ILE A 37 15.59 -33.02 20.52
CA ILE A 37 14.45 -32.58 19.70
C ILE A 37 13.20 -32.73 20.58
N LEU A 38 12.44 -31.66 20.75
CA LEU A 38 11.38 -31.52 21.76
C LEU A 38 10.03 -31.33 21.07
N THR A 39 9.14 -32.32 21.18
CA THR A 39 7.77 -32.28 20.63
C THR A 39 6.68 -32.46 21.69
N ASP A 40 7.07 -32.39 22.97
CA ASP A 40 6.21 -32.30 24.13
C ASP A 40 5.82 -30.83 24.42
N ALA A 41 5.07 -30.60 25.50
CA ALA A 41 4.72 -29.27 25.98
C ALA A 41 5.94 -28.39 26.33
N ALA A 42 7.13 -28.98 26.49
CA ALA A 42 8.40 -28.26 26.69
C ALA A 42 9.13 -27.95 25.37
N GLY A 43 8.50 -28.21 24.21
CA GLY A 43 9.09 -28.07 22.87
C GLY A 43 8.15 -27.39 21.88
N VAL A 44 7.92 -28.06 20.75
CA VAL A 44 6.79 -27.80 19.82
C VAL A 44 5.73 -28.86 20.04
N ASP A 45 4.71 -28.52 20.83
CA ASP A 45 3.67 -29.45 21.23
C ASP A 45 2.94 -30.09 20.03
N LEU A 46 3.19 -31.38 19.80
CA LEU A 46 2.58 -32.19 18.75
C LEU A 46 1.85 -33.39 19.37
N PRO A 47 0.64 -33.76 18.92
CA PRO A 47 -0.06 -34.95 19.40
C PRO A 47 0.78 -36.22 19.31
N ALA A 48 0.67 -37.13 20.28
CA ALA A 48 1.42 -38.40 20.29
C ALA A 48 1.11 -39.32 19.08
N THR A 49 0.02 -39.07 18.37
CA THR A 49 -0.39 -39.76 17.14
C THR A 49 0.25 -39.19 15.87
N GLU A 50 0.87 -38.01 15.95
CA GLU A 50 1.53 -37.34 14.82
C GLU A 50 3.00 -37.76 14.71
N SER A 51 3.45 -37.94 13.46
CA SER A 51 4.86 -38.13 13.15
C SER A 51 5.21 -37.55 11.79
N VAL A 52 6.41 -36.98 11.68
CA VAL A 52 6.94 -36.39 10.45
C VAL A 52 8.24 -37.10 10.09
N ASP A 53 8.25 -37.79 8.95
CA ASP A 53 9.42 -38.51 8.44
C ASP A 53 10.30 -37.59 7.55
N ASP A 54 11.61 -37.84 7.56
CA ASP A 54 12.64 -37.15 6.75
C ASP A 54 12.64 -35.61 6.83
N PHE A 55 12.33 -35.04 7.99
CA PHE A 55 12.27 -33.60 8.22
C PHE A 55 13.67 -32.95 8.25
N PRO A 56 13.95 -31.90 7.47
CA PRO A 56 15.18 -31.11 7.59
C PRO A 56 15.09 -30.17 8.79
N LEU A 57 15.67 -30.60 9.91
CA LEU A 57 15.76 -29.82 11.14
C LEU A 57 16.86 -28.76 11.01
N LEU A 58 16.50 -27.49 11.17
CA LEU A 58 17.45 -26.42 11.41
C LEU A 58 17.99 -26.53 12.84
N VAL A 59 19.29 -26.83 12.96
CA VAL A 59 20.05 -26.79 14.21
C VAL A 59 20.80 -25.46 14.27
N ARG A 60 20.55 -24.67 15.32
CA ARG A 60 21.30 -23.45 15.62
C ARG A 60 22.29 -23.70 16.75
N LEU A 61 23.57 -23.44 16.50
CA LEU A 61 24.63 -23.51 17.52
C LEU A 61 24.91 -22.11 18.08
N HIS A 62 25.22 -22.03 19.38
CA HIS A 62 25.53 -20.78 20.08
C HIS A 62 26.77 -20.92 20.97
N GLY A 63 27.65 -19.91 20.96
CA GLY A 63 28.97 -19.92 21.61
C GLY A 63 28.95 -19.97 23.14
N ASP A 64 27.76 -19.90 23.75
CA ASP A 64 27.56 -20.15 25.18
C ASP A 64 27.79 -21.61 25.57
N TRP A 65 27.49 -22.56 24.67
CA TRP A 65 27.50 -24.00 24.96
C TRP A 65 28.10 -24.85 23.84
N PHE A 66 28.36 -24.28 22.66
CA PHE A 66 29.14 -24.92 21.61
C PHE A 66 30.54 -24.29 21.49
N PRO A 67 31.63 -25.05 21.71
CA PRO A 67 32.99 -24.52 21.69
C PRO A 67 33.52 -24.42 20.25
N PHE A 68 33.17 -23.34 19.54
CA PHE A 68 33.58 -23.10 18.13
C PHE A 68 35.08 -23.27 17.87
N ALA A 69 35.95 -22.92 18.83
CA ALA A 69 37.41 -23.06 18.71
C ALA A 69 37.92 -24.52 18.74
N GLU A 70 37.07 -25.49 19.11
CA GLU A 70 37.39 -26.92 19.06
C GLU A 70 36.91 -27.61 17.75
N ALA A 71 36.11 -26.92 16.94
CA ALA A 71 35.72 -27.38 15.60
C ALA A 71 36.68 -26.81 14.54
N LYS A 72 36.61 -27.33 13.31
CA LYS A 72 37.31 -26.73 12.17
C LYS A 72 36.72 -25.37 11.79
N GLY A 73 37.51 -24.56 11.07
CA GLY A 73 37.26 -23.14 10.85
C GLY A 73 35.92 -22.80 10.18
N GLN A 74 35.32 -23.73 9.45
CA GLN A 74 34.00 -23.63 8.82
C GLN A 74 33.06 -24.80 9.23
N GLY A 75 33.38 -25.50 10.33
CA GLY A 75 32.59 -26.64 10.82
C GLY A 75 32.75 -27.93 10.01
N GLU A 76 33.79 -28.06 9.17
CA GLU A 76 33.92 -29.19 8.23
C GLU A 76 33.99 -30.58 8.91
N ASP A 77 34.40 -30.62 10.19
CA ASP A 77 34.48 -31.84 10.99
C ASP A 77 33.18 -32.23 11.70
N LEU A 78 32.12 -31.41 11.62
CA LEU A 78 30.84 -31.73 12.25
C LEU A 78 30.21 -33.00 11.67
N ARG A 79 29.72 -33.87 12.56
CA ARG A 79 28.94 -35.06 12.16
C ARG A 79 27.74 -35.22 13.07
N PHE A 80 26.59 -35.51 12.46
CA PHE A 80 25.33 -35.74 13.15
C PHE A 80 24.97 -37.22 13.10
N THR A 81 24.52 -37.78 14.22
CA THR A 81 23.97 -39.15 14.27
C THR A 81 22.68 -39.23 15.08
N ASP A 82 21.84 -40.21 14.77
CA ASP A 82 20.70 -40.55 15.61
C ASP A 82 21.11 -41.31 16.90
N SER A 83 20.13 -41.71 17.71
CA SER A 83 20.35 -42.50 18.93
C SER A 83 20.97 -43.88 18.68
N GLN A 84 20.84 -44.42 17.47
CA GLN A 84 21.43 -45.69 17.02
C GLN A 84 22.85 -45.52 16.45
N GLY A 85 23.35 -44.29 16.32
CA GLY A 85 24.68 -43.98 15.76
C GLY A 85 24.73 -43.93 14.24
N ARG A 86 23.58 -43.95 13.54
CA ARG A 86 23.51 -43.80 12.09
C ARG A 86 23.79 -42.36 11.69
N VAL A 87 24.65 -42.16 10.68
CA VAL A 87 25.02 -40.83 10.17
C VAL A 87 23.83 -40.17 9.49
N LEU A 88 23.59 -38.90 9.80
CA LEU A 88 22.54 -38.09 9.19
C LEU A 88 23.14 -37.09 8.20
N PRO A 89 22.58 -36.93 6.99
CA PRO A 89 22.94 -35.84 6.08
C PRO A 89 22.77 -34.48 6.75
N HIS A 90 23.69 -33.57 6.51
CA HIS A 90 23.61 -32.20 6.99
C HIS A 90 24.17 -31.21 5.96
N GLN A 91 23.81 -29.94 6.11
CA GLN A 91 24.30 -28.82 5.33
C GLN A 91 24.52 -27.64 6.26
N ILE A 92 25.73 -27.09 6.27
CA ILE A 92 26.07 -25.84 6.97
C ILE A 92 25.55 -24.69 6.09
N GLU A 93 24.54 -23.98 6.61
CA GLU A 93 23.89 -22.84 5.93
C GLU A 93 24.60 -21.53 6.29
N ALA A 94 24.98 -21.37 7.55
CA ALA A 94 25.77 -20.23 8.02
C ALA A 94 26.73 -20.68 9.13
N TRP A 95 27.94 -20.13 9.12
CA TRP A 95 28.96 -20.36 10.14
C TRP A 95 29.67 -19.04 10.46
N ASP A 96 29.51 -18.57 11.68
CA ASP A 96 30.22 -17.41 12.22
C ASP A 96 30.83 -17.78 13.58
N ALA A 97 32.05 -18.33 13.53
CA ALA A 97 32.81 -18.66 14.73
C ALA A 97 33.25 -17.41 15.53
N ALA A 98 33.25 -16.21 14.94
CA ALA A 98 33.65 -14.97 15.61
C ALA A 98 32.47 -14.35 16.40
N GLY A 99 31.27 -14.32 15.83
CA GLY A 99 30.02 -14.03 16.53
C GLY A 99 29.50 -15.18 17.38
N GLY A 100 30.06 -16.39 17.23
CA GLY A 100 29.69 -17.58 18.00
C GLY A 100 28.32 -18.14 17.62
N THR A 101 27.95 -18.09 16.33
CA THR A 101 26.68 -18.63 15.84
C THR A 101 26.85 -19.51 14.61
N ALA A 102 25.99 -20.52 14.46
CA ALA A 102 25.88 -21.27 13.21
C ALA A 102 24.45 -21.78 12.98
N ALA A 103 24.11 -22.01 11.72
CA ALA A 103 22.86 -22.61 11.27
C ALA A 103 23.20 -23.81 10.38
N ILE A 104 22.70 -25.00 10.76
CA ILE A 104 22.98 -26.27 10.07
C ILE A 104 21.66 -27.00 9.86
N TRP A 105 21.33 -27.34 8.62
CA TRP A 105 20.22 -28.26 8.33
C TRP A 105 20.65 -29.70 8.55
N VAL A 106 19.82 -30.52 9.19
CA VAL A 106 20.08 -31.95 9.42
C VAL A 106 18.83 -32.74 9.07
N ARG A 107 18.94 -33.74 8.19
CA ARG A 107 17.80 -34.59 7.81
C ARG A 107 17.51 -35.61 8.91
N ILE A 108 16.43 -35.40 9.65
CA ILE A 108 15.97 -36.27 10.73
C ILE A 108 15.04 -37.34 10.15
N PRO A 109 15.36 -38.65 10.25
CA PRO A 109 14.57 -39.70 9.60
C PRO A 109 13.11 -39.76 10.09
N ARG A 110 12.85 -39.44 11.36
CA ARG A 110 11.52 -39.39 11.95
C ARG A 110 11.50 -38.49 13.18
N ILE A 111 10.49 -37.63 13.29
CA ILE A 111 10.11 -36.86 14.47
C ILE A 111 8.72 -37.33 14.90
N THR A 112 8.55 -37.73 16.16
CA THR A 112 7.27 -38.19 16.72
C THR A 112 6.76 -37.19 17.75
N GLY A 113 5.45 -36.94 17.84
CA GLY A 113 4.87 -36.05 18.85
C GLY A 113 4.95 -36.58 20.28
N GLN A 114 4.89 -35.68 21.28
CA GLN A 114 5.07 -35.98 22.71
C GLN A 114 6.36 -36.75 23.05
N GLN A 115 7.46 -36.50 22.35
CA GLN A 115 8.75 -37.14 22.60
C GLN A 115 9.90 -36.15 22.78
N ARG A 116 10.95 -36.63 23.46
CA ARG A 116 12.26 -35.99 23.48
C ARG A 116 13.26 -36.92 22.81
N GLN A 117 13.59 -36.64 21.55
CA GLN A 117 14.48 -37.47 20.76
C GLN A 117 15.92 -36.93 20.81
N ALA A 118 16.91 -37.81 21.00
CA ALA A 118 18.31 -37.41 21.04
C ALA A 118 18.91 -37.33 19.62
N LEU A 119 19.35 -36.14 19.22
CA LEU A 119 20.29 -35.92 18.12
C LEU A 119 21.70 -35.86 18.73
N ARG A 120 22.67 -36.60 18.19
CA ARG A 120 24.07 -36.57 18.63
C ARG A 120 24.91 -35.76 17.66
N LEU A 121 25.81 -34.95 18.20
CA LEU A 121 26.77 -34.11 17.47
C LEU A 121 28.18 -34.53 17.85
N HIS A 122 29.06 -34.71 16.86
CA HIS A 122 30.48 -35.04 17.01
C HIS A 122 31.34 -33.97 16.32
N TRP A 123 32.43 -33.55 16.96
CA TRP A 123 33.42 -32.59 16.45
C TRP A 123 34.82 -32.86 17.04
N GLY A 124 35.79 -31.99 16.77
CA GLY A 124 37.16 -32.13 17.26
C GLY A 124 37.98 -33.17 16.50
N LYS A 125 37.83 -33.22 15.16
CA LYS A 125 38.62 -34.09 14.28
C LYS A 125 39.29 -33.29 13.14
N ALA A 126 40.56 -32.92 13.33
CA ALA A 126 41.29 -32.01 12.44
C ALA A 126 41.43 -32.50 10.97
N ASP A 127 41.63 -33.80 10.77
CA ASP A 127 41.77 -34.45 9.45
C ASP A 127 40.42 -34.80 8.79
N ALA A 128 39.28 -34.47 9.40
CA ALA A 128 37.98 -34.66 8.76
C ALA A 128 37.84 -33.78 7.50
N THR A 129 37.39 -34.39 6.41
CA THR A 129 36.92 -33.67 5.21
C THR A 129 35.58 -33.01 5.50
N ASP A 130 35.22 -31.97 4.74
CA ASP A 130 33.86 -31.46 4.75
C ASP A 130 32.86 -32.58 4.34
N ALA A 131 31.65 -32.50 4.88
CA ALA A 131 30.52 -33.37 4.55
C ALA A 131 29.17 -32.58 4.55
N SER A 132 29.24 -31.25 4.46
CA SER A 132 28.10 -30.38 4.19
C SER A 132 27.58 -30.64 2.77
N ASP A 133 26.36 -31.16 2.65
CA ASP A 133 25.73 -31.50 1.37
C ASP A 133 24.22 -31.20 1.41
N GLY A 134 23.85 -30.06 0.82
CA GLY A 134 22.45 -29.65 0.69
C GLY A 134 21.61 -30.58 -0.18
N ALA A 135 22.20 -31.24 -1.18
CA ALA A 135 21.48 -32.18 -2.02
C ALA A 135 21.24 -33.52 -1.30
N ALA A 136 22.04 -33.87 -0.30
CA ALA A 136 21.76 -35.01 0.59
C ALA A 136 20.66 -34.70 1.61
N VAL A 137 20.57 -33.46 2.10
CA VAL A 137 19.50 -32.99 3.01
C VAL A 137 18.16 -32.78 2.28
N PHE A 138 18.19 -32.08 1.15
CA PHE A 138 17.02 -31.66 0.39
C PHE A 138 17.00 -32.32 -0.99
N ASN A 139 16.15 -33.33 -1.18
CA ASN A 139 16.01 -33.97 -2.48
C ASN A 139 14.64 -34.63 -2.68
N GLU A 140 14.49 -35.30 -3.82
CA GLU A 140 13.24 -35.94 -4.20
C GLU A 140 12.77 -37.05 -3.26
N SER A 141 13.66 -37.69 -2.48
CA SER A 141 13.27 -38.76 -1.55
C SER A 141 12.50 -38.25 -0.34
N ASN A 142 12.82 -37.04 0.15
CA ASN A 142 12.01 -36.33 1.16
C ASN A 142 11.09 -35.26 0.54
N GLY A 143 10.82 -35.38 -0.76
CA GLY A 143 9.79 -34.64 -1.48
C GLY A 143 10.19 -33.25 -1.97
N TYR A 144 11.43 -32.79 -1.77
CA TYR A 144 11.89 -31.47 -2.25
C TYR A 144 12.26 -31.51 -3.74
N LEU A 145 11.89 -30.44 -4.45
CA LEU A 145 12.22 -30.22 -5.87
C LEU A 145 13.16 -29.04 -6.08
N THR A 146 13.10 -28.06 -5.19
CA THR A 146 14.06 -26.96 -5.08
C THR A 146 13.92 -26.29 -3.70
N VAL A 147 15.04 -25.79 -3.18
CA VAL A 147 15.15 -25.10 -1.87
C VAL A 147 16.14 -23.96 -2.06
N TRP A 148 15.64 -22.71 -2.08
CA TRP A 148 16.43 -21.52 -2.31
C TRP A 148 16.84 -20.87 -1.01
N HIS A 149 18.12 -20.99 -0.67
CA HIS A 149 18.76 -20.13 0.31
C HIS A 149 19.15 -18.82 -0.40
N LEU A 150 18.73 -17.70 0.18
CA LEU A 150 18.78 -16.39 -0.47
C LEU A 150 20.02 -15.56 -0.07
N GLY A 151 21.06 -16.23 0.44
CA GLY A 151 22.39 -15.68 0.70
C GLY A 151 23.18 -15.34 -0.57
N ASP A 152 24.51 -15.15 -0.46
CA ASP A 152 25.37 -14.77 -1.59
C ASP A 152 26.45 -15.81 -1.90
N PRO A 153 26.43 -16.47 -3.08
CA PRO A 153 25.43 -16.37 -4.14
C PRO A 153 24.09 -17.03 -3.78
N THR A 154 23.00 -16.51 -4.33
CA THR A 154 21.67 -17.13 -4.22
C THR A 154 21.66 -18.52 -4.86
N ALA A 155 21.33 -19.57 -4.09
CA ALA A 155 21.56 -20.96 -4.50
C ALA A 155 20.35 -21.88 -4.22
N ASP A 156 20.13 -22.84 -5.12
CA ASP A 156 19.23 -23.98 -4.90
C ASP A 156 20.01 -25.12 -4.23
N ALA A 157 19.72 -25.38 -2.96
CA ALA A 157 20.40 -26.40 -2.15
C ALA A 157 20.22 -27.82 -2.68
N THR A 158 19.18 -28.09 -3.48
CA THR A 158 19.01 -29.39 -4.16
C THR A 158 20.00 -29.60 -5.32
N GLY A 159 20.73 -28.54 -5.73
CA GLY A 159 21.69 -28.55 -6.82
C GLY A 159 21.08 -28.65 -8.23
N ARG A 160 19.75 -28.58 -8.37
CA ARG A 160 19.02 -28.84 -9.62
C ARG A 160 18.89 -27.61 -10.49
N LEU A 161 18.70 -26.44 -9.89
CA LEU A 161 18.43 -25.17 -10.56
C LEU A 161 19.58 -24.18 -10.42
N ARG A 162 19.60 -23.17 -11.30
CA ARG A 162 20.54 -22.04 -11.25
C ARG A 162 19.78 -20.73 -11.35
N GLY A 163 20.07 -19.81 -10.45
CA GLY A 163 19.37 -18.53 -10.35
C GLY A 163 20.07 -17.43 -11.12
N LYS A 164 19.29 -16.50 -11.67
CA LYS A 164 19.76 -15.19 -12.12
C LYS A 164 19.10 -14.11 -11.27
N ASP A 165 19.87 -13.55 -10.34
CA ASP A 165 19.50 -12.32 -9.64
C ASP A 165 19.48 -11.15 -10.63
N THR A 166 18.43 -10.35 -10.56
CA THR A 166 18.23 -9.13 -11.34
C THR A 166 17.99 -7.95 -10.40
N GLY A 167 19.04 -7.53 -9.69
CA GLY A 167 19.06 -6.26 -8.93
C GLY A 167 18.52 -6.32 -7.50
N THR A 168 18.44 -7.51 -6.88
CA THR A 168 18.17 -7.60 -5.44
C THR A 168 19.41 -7.28 -4.61
N ARG A 169 19.28 -7.13 -3.29
CA ARG A 169 20.38 -6.85 -2.36
C ARG A 169 20.34 -7.83 -1.19
N ALA A 170 21.50 -8.27 -0.70
CA ALA A 170 21.57 -9.08 0.52
C ALA A 170 21.07 -8.29 1.74
N THR A 171 20.36 -8.96 2.65
CA THR A 171 19.83 -8.42 3.91
C THR A 171 19.80 -9.55 4.97
N PRO A 172 19.81 -9.28 6.28
CA PRO A 172 19.59 -10.31 7.29
C PRO A 172 18.23 -11.01 7.10
N GLY A 173 18.25 -12.34 7.05
CA GLY A 173 17.06 -13.17 6.89
C GLY A 173 16.47 -13.69 8.19
N VAL A 174 15.58 -14.68 8.05
CA VAL A 174 15.01 -15.44 9.17
C VAL A 174 15.94 -16.58 9.55
N ILE A 175 16.56 -17.23 8.56
CA ILE A 175 17.42 -18.40 8.76
C ILE A 175 18.90 -18.00 8.69
N GLY A 176 19.32 -17.50 7.52
CA GLY A 176 20.65 -16.99 7.22
C GLY A 176 20.55 -15.60 6.60
N ALA A 177 21.15 -15.41 5.42
CA ALA A 177 20.99 -14.19 4.63
C ALA A 177 19.80 -14.31 3.64
N ALA A 178 19.03 -13.24 3.53
CA ALA A 178 17.88 -13.09 2.66
C ALA A 178 18.15 -12.09 1.53
N ARG A 179 17.19 -11.92 0.61
CA ARG A 179 17.21 -10.83 -0.38
C ARG A 179 16.14 -9.77 -0.11
N ALA A 180 16.56 -8.51 -0.24
CA ALA A 180 15.72 -7.33 -0.30
C ALA A 180 15.44 -6.94 -1.76
N PHE A 181 14.17 -6.81 -2.09
CA PHE A 181 13.62 -6.55 -3.41
C PHE A 181 13.14 -5.08 -3.43
N PRO A 182 13.74 -4.19 -4.22
CA PRO A 182 13.33 -2.78 -4.33
C PRO A 182 12.16 -2.55 -5.32
N GLY A 183 11.57 -3.61 -5.88
CA GLY A 183 10.69 -3.52 -7.04
C GLY A 183 11.48 -3.34 -8.35
N LYS A 184 10.89 -3.77 -9.47
CA LYS A 184 11.55 -3.96 -10.78
C LYS A 184 12.79 -4.87 -10.76
N ALA A 185 12.95 -5.64 -9.69
CA ALA A 185 14.09 -6.50 -9.40
C ALA A 185 13.65 -7.81 -8.74
N GLY A 186 14.29 -8.92 -9.07
CA GLY A 186 13.97 -10.24 -8.54
C GLY A 186 14.83 -11.35 -9.12
N ILE A 187 14.46 -12.61 -8.87
CA ILE A 187 15.28 -13.78 -9.23
C ILE A 187 14.52 -14.65 -10.23
N PHE A 188 15.16 -14.95 -11.35
CA PHE A 188 14.70 -15.94 -12.33
C PHE A 188 15.42 -17.28 -12.08
N ALA A 189 14.65 -18.35 -11.89
CA ALA A 189 15.17 -19.68 -11.51
C ALA A 189 15.08 -20.73 -12.65
N GLY A 190 14.58 -20.33 -13.82
CA GLY A 190 14.50 -21.17 -15.02
C GLY A 190 13.10 -21.20 -15.65
N ASP A 191 13.05 -21.42 -16.97
CA ASP A 191 11.84 -21.49 -17.81
C ASP A 191 11.63 -22.86 -18.49
N LYS A 192 12.55 -23.80 -18.23
CA LYS A 192 12.60 -25.15 -18.81
C LYS A 192 12.79 -26.23 -17.72
N ILE A 193 12.11 -26.07 -16.59
CA ILE A 193 12.26 -26.91 -15.40
C ILE A 193 11.49 -28.23 -15.60
N ALA A 194 12.23 -29.33 -15.76
CA ALA A 194 11.67 -30.68 -15.78
C ALA A 194 11.52 -31.24 -14.34
N GLY A 195 10.55 -32.14 -14.15
CA GLY A 195 10.33 -32.82 -12.86
C GLY A 195 9.57 -32.01 -11.80
N PHE A 196 9.08 -30.83 -12.15
CA PHE A 196 8.02 -30.17 -11.36
C PHE A 196 6.66 -30.87 -11.56
N PRO A 197 5.70 -30.71 -10.62
CA PRO A 197 4.43 -31.43 -10.65
C PRO A 197 3.64 -31.15 -11.93
N THR A 198 2.93 -32.16 -12.44
CA THR A 198 2.09 -32.09 -13.65
C THR A 198 0.65 -32.54 -13.37
N GLY A 199 -0.29 -32.11 -14.21
CA GLY A 199 -1.72 -32.35 -14.00
C GLY A 199 -2.20 -31.77 -12.66
N ASP A 200 -2.81 -32.62 -11.85
CA ASP A 200 -3.32 -32.38 -10.51
C ASP A 200 -2.45 -33.02 -9.41
N GLN A 201 -1.18 -33.32 -9.70
CA GLN A 201 -0.27 -33.92 -8.71
C GLN A 201 -0.15 -33.08 -7.43
N PRO A 202 -0.14 -33.72 -6.24
CA PRO A 202 -0.04 -33.02 -4.97
C PRO A 202 1.31 -32.33 -4.82
N HIS A 203 1.32 -31.17 -4.18
CA HIS A 203 2.51 -30.35 -4.04
C HIS A 203 2.38 -29.35 -2.89
N SER A 204 3.50 -28.73 -2.52
CA SER A 204 3.52 -27.61 -1.57
C SER A 204 4.54 -26.56 -1.97
N THR A 205 4.23 -25.29 -1.69
CA THR A 205 5.13 -24.13 -1.87
C THR A 205 5.27 -23.43 -0.52
N GLU A 206 6.50 -23.27 -0.03
CA GLU A 206 6.83 -22.70 1.29
C GLU A 206 7.77 -21.49 1.10
N VAL A 207 7.56 -20.41 1.87
CA VAL A 207 8.36 -19.18 1.78
C VAL A 207 8.30 -18.39 3.09
N TRP A 208 9.40 -17.72 3.46
CA TRP A 208 9.38 -16.59 4.40
C TRP A 208 9.41 -15.28 3.61
N PHE A 209 8.57 -14.31 4.00
CA PHE A 209 8.64 -12.98 3.40
C PHE A 209 8.26 -11.87 4.39
N ARG A 210 8.74 -10.66 4.13
CA ARG A 210 8.37 -9.43 4.84
C ARG A 210 8.08 -8.34 3.81
N ALA A 211 6.80 -8.13 3.49
CA ALA A 211 6.39 -7.22 2.43
C ALA A 211 6.29 -5.77 2.93
N ALA A 212 6.84 -4.83 2.15
CA ALA A 212 6.72 -3.40 2.41
C ALA A 212 5.48 -2.77 1.75
N GLN A 213 4.93 -3.43 0.72
CA GLN A 213 3.71 -3.00 0.04
C GLN A 213 2.84 -4.20 -0.39
N PRO A 214 1.50 -4.08 -0.41
CA PRO A 214 0.61 -5.15 -0.86
C PRO A 214 0.45 -5.16 -2.39
N ASN A 215 -0.21 -6.23 -2.87
CA ASN A 215 -0.58 -6.48 -4.26
C ASN A 215 0.62 -6.77 -5.17
N ALA A 216 1.40 -7.79 -4.79
CA ALA A 216 2.56 -8.27 -5.54
C ALA A 216 2.75 -9.80 -5.45
N SER A 217 3.31 -10.40 -6.51
CA SER A 217 3.70 -11.81 -6.55
C SER A 217 5.01 -12.07 -5.77
N VAL A 218 4.96 -12.94 -4.77
CA VAL A 218 6.11 -13.31 -3.91
C VAL A 218 6.93 -14.44 -4.55
N VAL A 219 6.25 -15.50 -4.98
CA VAL A 219 6.83 -16.64 -5.71
C VAL A 219 5.80 -17.17 -6.71
N GLY A 220 6.26 -17.50 -7.93
CA GLY A 220 5.40 -18.06 -8.96
C GLY A 220 6.08 -19.18 -9.73
N TRP A 221 5.38 -20.30 -9.94
CA TRP A 221 5.85 -21.40 -10.78
C TRP A 221 4.76 -22.04 -11.65
N GLY A 222 5.19 -22.80 -12.66
CA GLY A 222 4.33 -23.43 -13.66
C GLY A 222 4.27 -22.65 -14.98
N ASN A 223 3.12 -22.69 -15.67
CA ASN A 223 2.90 -22.09 -16.98
C ASN A 223 1.68 -21.16 -16.99
N GLU A 224 1.74 -20.04 -17.72
CA GLU A 224 0.63 -19.09 -17.81
C GLU A 224 -0.45 -19.64 -18.77
N GLN A 225 -1.21 -20.60 -18.26
CA GLN A 225 -2.32 -21.27 -18.91
C GLN A 225 -3.40 -21.58 -17.88
N ARG A 226 -4.63 -21.85 -18.35
CA ARG A 226 -5.75 -22.23 -17.48
C ARG A 226 -5.37 -23.43 -16.60
N GLN A 227 -5.60 -23.30 -15.29
CA GLN A 227 -5.31 -24.29 -14.24
C GLN A 227 -3.81 -24.71 -14.13
N GLY A 228 -2.87 -24.02 -14.81
CA GLY A 228 -1.49 -24.51 -15.02
C GLY A 228 -0.36 -23.80 -14.28
N LYS A 229 -0.66 -22.99 -13.25
CA LYS A 229 0.33 -22.26 -12.44
C LYS A 229 0.04 -22.30 -10.94
N VAL A 230 1.03 -21.90 -10.15
CA VAL A 230 0.92 -21.57 -8.73
C VAL A 230 1.63 -20.23 -8.53
N VAL A 231 0.88 -19.16 -8.27
CA VAL A 231 1.44 -17.81 -8.00
C VAL A 231 0.97 -17.33 -6.64
N LEU A 232 1.87 -17.35 -5.66
CA LEU A 232 1.61 -16.86 -4.30
C LEU A 232 1.79 -15.34 -4.29
N GLN A 233 0.70 -14.63 -4.00
CA GLN A 233 0.61 -13.17 -4.02
C GLN A 233 0.31 -12.64 -2.62
N TYR A 234 0.99 -11.57 -2.22
CA TYR A 234 0.63 -10.78 -1.06
C TYR A 234 -0.34 -9.67 -1.48
N ARG A 235 -1.43 -9.48 -0.73
CA ARG A 235 -2.64 -8.73 -1.14
C ARG A 235 -3.11 -7.75 -0.04
N SER A 236 -4.03 -6.85 -0.41
CA SER A 236 -4.71 -5.92 0.51
C SER A 236 -6.16 -6.36 0.75
N PRO A 237 -6.71 -6.28 1.99
CA PRO A 237 -6.00 -6.07 3.26
C PRO A 237 -4.94 -7.15 3.48
N SER A 238 -3.92 -6.93 4.31
CA SER A 238 -2.74 -7.80 4.46
C SER A 238 -3.07 -9.30 4.57
N HIS A 239 -3.01 -10.03 3.45
CA HIS A 239 -3.30 -11.47 3.33
C HIS A 239 -2.51 -12.08 2.16
N VAL A 240 -2.47 -13.41 2.07
CA VAL A 240 -1.95 -14.11 0.88
C VAL A 240 -3.07 -14.72 0.05
N ARG A 241 -2.92 -14.65 -1.28
CA ARG A 241 -3.77 -15.33 -2.26
C ARG A 241 -2.87 -16.13 -3.18
N THR A 242 -3.16 -17.43 -3.34
CA THR A 242 -2.50 -18.26 -4.35
C THR A 242 -3.39 -18.29 -5.59
N ASP A 243 -2.92 -17.69 -6.69
CA ASP A 243 -3.57 -17.79 -8.00
C ASP A 243 -3.08 -19.04 -8.74
N CYS A 244 -3.99 -19.98 -8.92
CA CYS A 244 -3.82 -21.18 -9.72
C CYS A 244 -4.80 -21.21 -10.92
N TYR A 245 -5.15 -20.04 -11.45
CA TYR A 245 -5.91 -19.84 -12.69
C TYR A 245 -7.25 -20.63 -12.71
N PHE A 246 -8.14 -20.29 -11.77
CA PHE A 246 -9.49 -20.84 -11.59
C PHE A 246 -9.55 -22.37 -11.34
N SER A 247 -8.55 -22.94 -10.67
CA SER A 247 -8.50 -24.34 -10.27
C SER A 247 -8.84 -24.55 -8.79
N ALA A 248 -8.87 -25.82 -8.35
CA ALA A 248 -8.90 -26.24 -6.95
C ALA A 248 -7.60 -25.89 -6.18
N GLY A 249 -6.56 -25.43 -6.88
CA GLY A 249 -5.33 -24.88 -6.30
C GLY A 249 -5.51 -23.48 -5.68
N ASN A 250 -6.57 -22.76 -6.06
CA ASN A 250 -6.86 -21.42 -5.56
C ASN A 250 -7.21 -21.45 -4.06
N VAL A 251 -6.51 -20.66 -3.27
CA VAL A 251 -6.82 -20.42 -1.85
C VAL A 251 -6.34 -19.04 -1.43
N GLN A 252 -7.01 -18.44 -0.45
CA GLN A 252 -6.57 -17.20 0.19
C GLN A 252 -6.56 -17.36 1.71
N SER A 253 -5.67 -16.65 2.41
CA SER A 253 -5.65 -16.63 3.87
C SER A 253 -6.65 -15.62 4.43
N ARG A 254 -6.97 -15.77 5.73
CA ARG A 254 -7.42 -14.64 6.56
C ARG A 254 -6.32 -13.56 6.63
N PRO A 255 -6.68 -12.29 6.93
CA PRO A 255 -5.68 -11.25 7.13
C PRO A 255 -4.74 -11.51 8.33
N PHE A 256 -3.52 -10.98 8.25
CA PHE A 256 -2.48 -11.02 9.29
C PHE A 256 -1.75 -9.67 9.39
N PRO A 257 -1.00 -9.39 10.48
CA PRO A 257 -0.28 -8.11 10.65
C PRO A 257 0.68 -7.80 9.48
N ALA A 258 0.65 -6.56 9.00
CA ALA A 258 1.51 -6.11 7.90
C ALA A 258 2.90 -5.68 8.41
N GLY A 259 3.93 -5.84 7.57
CA GLY A 259 5.29 -5.37 7.85
C GLY A 259 6.14 -6.30 8.73
N GLU A 260 5.60 -7.44 9.15
CA GLU A 260 6.33 -8.49 9.89
C GLU A 260 6.87 -9.58 8.95
N TRP A 261 7.84 -10.37 9.42
CA TRP A 261 8.24 -11.60 8.74
C TRP A 261 7.14 -12.65 8.94
N VAL A 262 6.59 -13.16 7.84
CA VAL A 262 5.55 -14.18 7.83
C VAL A 262 6.04 -15.43 7.10
N HIS A 263 5.79 -16.59 7.70
CA HIS A 263 5.97 -17.91 7.07
C HIS A 263 4.67 -18.32 6.41
N VAL A 264 4.73 -18.70 5.13
CA VAL A 264 3.55 -19.15 4.39
C VAL A 264 3.84 -20.48 3.70
N MET A 265 2.90 -21.42 3.85
CA MET A 265 2.91 -22.69 3.14
C MET A 265 1.58 -22.91 2.42
N HIS A 266 1.62 -22.87 1.09
CA HIS A 266 0.55 -23.37 0.22
C HIS A 266 0.70 -24.89 0.07
N VAL A 267 -0.40 -25.62 0.17
CA VAL A 267 -0.46 -27.08 0.03
C VAL A 267 -1.62 -27.44 -0.88
N TYR A 268 -1.38 -28.24 -1.92
CA TYR A 268 -2.40 -28.80 -2.79
C TYR A 268 -2.42 -30.33 -2.69
N ALA A 269 -3.59 -30.91 -2.42
CA ALA A 269 -3.77 -32.34 -2.17
C ALA A 269 -4.43 -33.11 -3.34
N GLY A 270 -4.51 -32.50 -4.52
CA GLY A 270 -5.16 -33.09 -5.71
C GLY A 270 -6.62 -32.67 -5.89
N ASP A 271 -7.38 -32.54 -4.80
CA ASP A 271 -8.80 -32.10 -4.83
C ASP A 271 -9.05 -30.70 -4.22
N ARG A 272 -8.11 -30.20 -3.40
CA ARG A 272 -8.23 -28.94 -2.67
C ARG A 272 -6.87 -28.32 -2.36
N ALA A 273 -6.87 -27.01 -2.16
CA ALA A 273 -5.76 -26.27 -1.58
C ALA A 273 -6.03 -25.86 -0.13
N GLN A 274 -4.94 -25.79 0.65
CA GLN A 274 -4.88 -25.23 2.00
C GLN A 274 -3.74 -24.21 2.02
N VAL A 275 -3.88 -23.17 2.85
CA VAL A 275 -2.76 -22.29 3.21
C VAL A 275 -2.57 -22.28 4.72
N TYR A 276 -1.31 -22.35 5.14
CA TYR A 276 -0.86 -22.14 6.51
C TYR A 276 -0.10 -20.82 6.59
N VAL A 277 -0.33 -20.07 7.65
CA VAL A 277 0.38 -18.82 7.97
C VAL A 277 0.98 -18.99 9.36
N ASN A 278 2.29 -18.79 9.49
CA ASN A 278 3.04 -19.02 10.74
C ASN A 278 2.77 -20.41 11.35
N GLY A 279 2.74 -21.43 10.48
CA GLY A 279 2.48 -22.83 10.84
C GLY A 279 1.01 -23.20 11.11
N GLU A 280 0.10 -22.23 11.21
CA GLU A 280 -1.31 -22.46 11.57
C GLU A 280 -2.26 -22.40 10.37
N PRO A 281 -3.37 -23.18 10.34
CA PRO A 281 -4.32 -23.16 9.22
C PRO A 281 -5.02 -21.80 9.07
N ALA A 282 -4.77 -21.12 7.95
CA ALA A 282 -5.26 -19.76 7.71
C ALA A 282 -6.24 -19.64 6.52
N GLY A 283 -6.42 -20.72 5.75
CA GLY A 283 -7.21 -20.73 4.52
C GLY A 283 -8.69 -20.41 4.71
N ILE A 284 -9.23 -19.58 3.83
CA ILE A 284 -10.67 -19.39 3.60
C ILE A 284 -11.09 -20.42 2.53
N PRO A 285 -12.12 -21.26 2.77
CA PRO A 285 -12.58 -22.24 1.79
C PRO A 285 -12.98 -21.60 0.47
N ALA A 286 -12.36 -22.03 -0.63
CA ALA A 286 -12.78 -21.66 -1.97
C ALA A 286 -14.09 -22.38 -2.37
N GLY A 287 -14.86 -21.78 -3.28
CA GLY A 287 -15.96 -22.47 -3.94
C GLY A 287 -15.48 -23.64 -4.80
N ARG A 288 -16.36 -24.61 -5.10
CA ARG A 288 -16.00 -25.78 -5.92
C ARG A 288 -15.47 -25.35 -7.30
N SER A 289 -14.28 -25.81 -7.64
CA SER A 289 -13.59 -25.59 -8.92
C SER A 289 -12.99 -26.89 -9.45
N GLY A 290 -12.57 -26.90 -10.73
CA GLY A 290 -11.95 -28.08 -11.35
C GLY A 290 -10.50 -28.30 -10.91
N PRO A 291 -9.93 -29.50 -11.08
CA PRO A 291 -8.57 -29.85 -10.66
C PRO A 291 -7.50 -28.99 -11.34
N MET A 292 -6.26 -29.05 -10.86
CA MET A 292 -5.13 -28.40 -11.54
C MET A 292 -4.75 -29.13 -12.85
N ASN A 293 -4.06 -28.40 -13.75
CA ASN A 293 -3.57 -28.90 -15.03
C ASN A 293 -2.18 -28.31 -15.30
N LEU A 294 -1.23 -28.61 -14.40
CA LEU A 294 0.17 -28.20 -14.49
C LEU A 294 0.85 -28.92 -15.67
N THR A 295 1.73 -28.22 -16.39
CA THR A 295 2.44 -28.77 -17.55
C THR A 295 3.96 -28.68 -17.39
N SER A 296 4.66 -29.65 -17.99
CA SER A 296 6.11 -29.69 -18.09
C SER A 296 6.56 -29.24 -19.50
N PRO A 297 7.67 -28.50 -19.64
CA PRO A 297 8.48 -27.97 -18.55
C PRO A 297 7.79 -26.81 -17.81
N ALA A 298 8.05 -26.71 -16.51
CA ALA A 298 7.61 -25.60 -15.67
C ALA A 298 8.63 -24.44 -15.70
N ARG A 299 8.24 -23.34 -15.06
CA ARG A 299 9.02 -22.10 -14.90
C ARG A 299 9.01 -21.68 -13.43
N LEU A 300 9.96 -20.89 -12.96
CA LEU A 300 10.01 -20.37 -11.58
C LEU A 300 10.61 -18.95 -11.50
N TRP A 301 9.93 -18.07 -10.77
CA TRP A 301 10.39 -16.73 -10.40
C TRP A 301 10.15 -16.46 -8.90
N ILE A 302 11.02 -15.64 -8.32
CA ILE A 302 10.93 -15.13 -6.94
C ILE A 302 10.94 -13.60 -6.99
N GLY A 303 10.03 -12.95 -6.26
CA GLY A 303 9.79 -11.50 -6.29
C GLY A 303 8.99 -11.00 -7.50
N GLY A 304 8.37 -11.90 -8.28
CA GLY A 304 7.60 -11.54 -9.47
C GLY A 304 7.14 -12.74 -10.29
N TRP A 305 6.65 -12.47 -11.50
CA TRP A 305 6.15 -13.49 -12.44
C TRP A 305 6.41 -13.06 -13.89
N TYR A 306 6.95 -13.94 -14.75
CA TYR A 306 7.34 -13.62 -16.15
C TYR A 306 8.19 -12.35 -16.30
N ASN A 307 9.16 -12.16 -15.40
CA ASN A 307 10.02 -10.98 -15.31
C ASN A 307 9.30 -9.65 -14.98
N ASN A 308 8.00 -9.67 -14.70
CA ASN A 308 7.34 -8.56 -14.01
C ASN A 308 7.63 -8.67 -12.51
N TYR A 309 8.66 -7.95 -12.07
CA TYR A 309 9.10 -7.91 -10.68
C TYR A 309 8.45 -6.74 -9.94
N GLU A 310 7.34 -7.02 -9.28
CA GLU A 310 6.45 -6.04 -8.63
C GLU A 310 6.56 -6.05 -7.09
N TYR A 311 7.25 -7.05 -6.53
CA TYR A 311 7.44 -7.20 -5.09
C TYR A 311 8.43 -6.17 -4.52
N VAL A 312 8.03 -5.54 -3.42
CA VAL A 312 8.89 -4.66 -2.60
C VAL A 312 8.84 -5.14 -1.17
N GLY A 313 10.01 -5.44 -0.60
CA GLY A 313 10.15 -6.09 0.70
C GLY A 313 11.31 -7.08 0.69
N GLU A 314 11.24 -8.08 1.55
CA GLU A 314 12.28 -9.10 1.71
C GLU A 314 11.69 -10.50 1.55
N ILE A 315 12.50 -11.46 1.09
CA ILE A 315 12.13 -12.88 0.96
C ILE A 315 13.31 -13.72 1.46
N ASP A 316 13.02 -14.80 2.17
CA ASP A 316 13.95 -15.83 2.62
C ASP A 316 13.37 -17.24 2.36
N GLU A 317 14.23 -18.24 2.25
CA GLU A 317 13.91 -19.69 2.22
C GLU A 317 12.71 -20.10 1.34
N VAL A 318 12.85 -20.03 0.01
CA VAL A 318 11.77 -20.40 -0.94
C VAL A 318 11.89 -21.87 -1.35
N ARG A 319 10.82 -22.65 -1.16
CA ARG A 319 10.84 -24.11 -1.37
C ARG A 319 9.65 -24.59 -2.20
N VAL A 320 9.88 -25.57 -3.06
CA VAL A 320 8.82 -26.32 -3.77
C VAL A 320 8.99 -27.81 -3.49
N SER A 321 7.89 -28.48 -3.13
CA SER A 321 7.84 -29.91 -2.84
C SER A 321 6.82 -30.65 -3.72
N LYS A 322 7.14 -31.88 -4.17
CA LYS A 322 6.27 -32.78 -4.94
C LYS A 322 5.25 -33.57 -4.10
N VAL A 323 4.97 -33.10 -2.89
CA VAL A 323 4.08 -33.74 -1.92
C VAL A 323 3.22 -32.69 -1.24
N ALA A 324 2.01 -33.08 -0.84
CA ALA A 324 1.18 -32.29 0.07
C ALA A 324 1.75 -32.41 1.50
N ARG A 325 2.30 -31.34 2.05
CA ARG A 325 2.87 -31.33 3.41
C ARG A 325 1.74 -31.30 4.45
N SER A 326 1.92 -32.00 5.58
CA SER A 326 0.92 -32.08 6.65
C SER A 326 0.89 -30.80 7.50
N ALA A 327 -0.18 -30.63 8.29
CA ALA A 327 -0.26 -29.56 9.28
C ALA A 327 0.90 -29.63 10.31
N ALA A 328 1.27 -30.85 10.74
CA ALA A 328 2.43 -31.07 11.59
C ALA A 328 3.74 -30.58 10.93
N TRP A 329 3.92 -30.82 9.62
CA TRP A 329 5.08 -30.29 8.88
C TRP A 329 5.08 -28.76 8.86
N ALA A 330 3.94 -28.12 8.55
CA ALA A 330 3.83 -26.65 8.53
C ALA A 330 4.17 -26.04 9.90
N LYS A 331 3.65 -26.63 10.98
CA LYS A 331 3.91 -26.21 12.37
C LYS A 331 5.39 -26.37 12.74
N LEU A 332 6.01 -27.53 12.43
CA LEU A 332 7.43 -27.76 12.68
C LEU A 332 8.32 -26.80 11.87
N SER A 333 8.03 -26.60 10.58
CA SER A 333 8.74 -25.64 9.72
C SER A 333 8.79 -24.25 10.36
N HIS A 334 7.65 -23.65 10.68
CA HIS A 334 7.60 -22.32 11.28
C HIS A 334 8.33 -22.26 12.63
N ALA A 335 8.04 -23.21 13.54
CA ALA A 335 8.54 -23.20 14.90
C ALA A 335 10.05 -23.50 15.01
N ASN A 336 10.63 -24.16 14.00
CA ASN A 336 12.05 -24.48 13.92
C ASN A 336 12.89 -23.42 13.21
N GLN A 337 12.33 -22.79 12.16
CA GLN A 337 13.10 -21.87 11.30
C GLN A 337 13.27 -20.48 11.93
N ARG A 338 12.26 -19.99 12.65
CA ARG A 338 12.26 -18.66 13.29
C ARG A 338 13.45 -18.48 14.27
N PRO A 339 13.99 -17.26 14.49
CA PRO A 339 15.16 -17.06 15.37
C PRO A 339 14.99 -17.59 16.79
N ARG A 340 13.80 -17.43 17.39
CA ARG A 340 13.43 -17.96 18.72
C ARG A 340 12.79 -19.35 18.61
N GLN A 341 13.51 -20.28 18.00
CA GLN A 341 13.01 -21.63 17.73
C GLN A 341 12.82 -22.44 19.02
N THR A 342 11.91 -23.41 19.00
CA THR A 342 11.56 -24.22 20.18
C THR A 342 11.55 -25.73 19.93
N LEU A 343 12.02 -26.17 18.76
CA LEU A 343 12.01 -27.58 18.36
C LEU A 343 13.26 -28.34 18.80
N HIS A 344 14.43 -27.70 18.88
CA HIS A 344 15.63 -28.31 19.43
C HIS A 344 16.17 -27.54 20.65
N GLY A 345 16.85 -28.27 21.52
CA GLY A 345 17.52 -27.77 22.70
C GLY A 345 18.97 -27.33 22.48
N LEU A 346 19.67 -27.07 23.58
CA LEU A 346 21.11 -26.83 23.61
C LEU A 346 21.89 -28.13 23.84
N LEU A 347 23.21 -28.09 23.62
CA LEU A 347 24.11 -29.18 24.00
C LEU A 347 24.21 -29.21 25.53
N SER A 348 23.62 -30.22 26.19
CA SER A 348 23.37 -30.16 27.64
C SER A 348 24.65 -29.96 28.46
N PRO A 349 24.74 -28.88 29.27
CA PRO A 349 25.86 -28.67 30.19
C PRO A 349 25.91 -29.80 31.23
N THR A 350 27.10 -30.34 31.48
CA THR A 350 27.28 -31.42 32.46
C THR A 350 27.10 -30.89 33.89
N GLY A 351 26.45 -31.70 34.74
CA GLY A 351 26.26 -31.40 36.16
C GLY A 351 24.81 -31.55 36.62
N THR A 352 24.59 -31.36 37.93
CA THR A 352 23.27 -31.36 38.56
C THR A 352 23.16 -30.17 39.52
N GLY A 353 21.97 -29.61 39.67
CA GLY A 353 21.72 -28.44 40.51
C GLY A 353 20.44 -27.72 40.13
N ALA A 354 20.07 -26.70 40.91
CA ALA A 354 19.08 -25.71 40.47
C ALA A 354 19.79 -24.62 39.65
N PRO A 355 19.17 -24.10 38.58
CA PRO A 355 19.77 -23.02 37.81
C PRO A 355 19.83 -21.72 38.63
N THR A 356 20.88 -20.93 38.40
CA THR A 356 21.07 -19.63 39.05
C THR A 356 21.26 -18.53 38.01
N LEU A 357 20.68 -17.35 38.28
CA LEU A 357 20.70 -16.21 37.38
C LEU A 357 21.35 -15.01 38.07
N VAL A 358 22.36 -14.41 37.42
CA VAL A 358 23.17 -13.32 37.98
C VAL A 358 23.22 -12.16 36.99
N PRO A 359 22.96 -10.91 37.41
CA PRO A 359 22.43 -10.52 38.73
C PRO A 359 20.97 -10.96 38.94
N ALA A 360 20.62 -11.30 40.19
CA ALA A 360 19.23 -11.59 40.57
C ALA A 360 18.37 -10.34 40.79
N VAL A 361 19.02 -9.20 41.09
CA VAL A 361 18.41 -7.86 41.17
C VAL A 361 19.37 -6.86 40.55
N ALA A 362 18.88 -5.99 39.67
CA ALA A 362 19.67 -4.90 39.11
C ALA A 362 18.80 -3.72 38.67
N ASP A 363 19.36 -2.52 38.77
CA ASP A 363 18.82 -1.33 38.12
C ASP A 363 19.44 -1.20 36.72
N VAL A 364 18.63 -0.81 35.74
CA VAL A 364 19.02 -0.64 34.34
C VAL A 364 18.60 0.76 33.91
N PRO A 365 19.51 1.66 33.47
CA PRO A 365 19.09 2.93 32.90
C PRO A 365 18.31 2.68 31.61
N GLU A 366 17.28 3.49 31.39
CA GLU A 366 16.50 3.53 30.16
C GLU A 366 17.40 3.66 28.91
N GLY A 367 17.12 2.88 27.85
CA GLY A 367 17.97 2.78 26.66
C GLY A 367 19.29 2.03 26.88
N GLY A 368 19.64 1.70 28.13
CA GLY A 368 20.78 0.88 28.50
C GLY A 368 20.48 -0.62 28.44
N GLN A 369 21.42 -1.42 28.95
CA GLN A 369 21.31 -2.87 29.00
C GLN A 369 21.98 -3.44 30.26
N VAL A 370 21.48 -4.57 30.75
CA VAL A 370 22.14 -5.37 31.78
C VAL A 370 22.42 -6.78 31.25
N PRO A 371 23.67 -7.27 31.30
CA PRO A 371 23.98 -8.66 30.96
C PRO A 371 23.49 -9.58 32.08
N LEU A 372 22.65 -10.54 31.74
CA LEU A 372 22.19 -11.60 32.63
C LEU A 372 22.91 -12.90 32.26
N THR A 373 23.53 -13.54 33.25
CA THR A 373 24.26 -14.80 33.08
C THR A 373 23.58 -15.92 33.87
N LEU A 374 23.20 -16.97 33.16
CA LEU A 374 22.53 -18.15 33.67
C LEU A 374 23.52 -19.31 33.81
N SER A 375 23.63 -19.86 35.01
CA SER A 375 24.18 -21.21 35.21
C SER A 375 23.02 -22.21 35.18
N ALA A 376 23.05 -23.17 34.25
CA ALA A 376 21.97 -24.15 34.08
C ALA A 376 22.51 -25.58 33.83
N PRO A 377 22.99 -26.28 34.88
CA PRO A 377 23.43 -27.67 34.78
C PRO A 377 22.30 -28.59 34.31
N GLY A 378 22.59 -29.53 33.40
CA GLY A 378 21.60 -30.49 32.88
C GLY A 378 20.51 -29.89 31.99
N ALA A 379 20.64 -28.62 31.57
CA ALA A 379 19.65 -27.97 30.73
C ALA A 379 19.50 -28.66 29.37
N GLN A 380 18.27 -29.02 29.03
CA GLN A 380 17.84 -29.48 27.71
C GLN A 380 17.30 -28.32 26.86
N ARG A 381 16.59 -27.38 27.47
CA ARG A 381 16.11 -26.14 26.82
C ARG A 381 16.17 -24.98 27.79
N ILE A 382 16.47 -23.79 27.27
CA ILE A 382 16.34 -22.52 28.00
C ILE A 382 15.37 -21.63 27.23
N THR A 383 14.48 -20.93 27.92
CA THR A 383 13.63 -19.89 27.34
C THR A 383 13.64 -18.68 28.26
N TRP A 384 14.17 -17.57 27.75
CA TRP A 384 14.18 -16.28 28.43
C TRP A 384 12.83 -15.61 28.22
N LEU A 385 12.20 -15.18 29.29
CA LEU A 385 10.85 -14.62 29.32
C LEU A 385 10.90 -13.26 30.03
N LEU A 386 10.38 -12.22 29.38
CA LEU A 386 10.03 -10.97 30.03
C LEU A 386 8.62 -11.10 30.58
N VAL A 387 8.46 -10.99 31.90
CA VAL A 387 7.15 -10.99 32.55
C VAL A 387 6.80 -9.55 32.94
N ARG A 388 5.75 -9.02 32.31
CA ARG A 388 5.13 -7.72 32.60
C ARG A 388 3.62 -7.91 32.70
N ASP A 389 3.01 -7.34 33.73
CA ASP A 389 1.55 -7.37 33.95
C ASP A 389 0.91 -8.77 33.88
N GLY A 390 1.68 -9.80 34.27
CA GLY A 390 1.27 -11.21 34.22
C GLY A 390 1.38 -11.90 32.85
N GLN A 391 1.80 -11.18 31.80
CA GLN A 391 2.06 -11.76 30.47
C GLN A 391 3.55 -12.11 30.30
N GLU A 392 3.82 -13.28 29.71
CA GLU A 392 5.18 -13.75 29.38
C GLU A 392 5.49 -13.50 27.90
N THR A 393 6.53 -12.72 27.61
CA THR A 393 7.07 -12.51 26.25
C THR A 393 8.41 -13.20 26.10
N VAL A 394 8.57 -14.10 25.12
CA VAL A 394 9.85 -14.77 24.86
C VAL A 394 10.89 -13.77 24.34
N LEU A 395 11.96 -13.55 25.09
CA LEU A 395 13.11 -12.73 24.70
C LEU A 395 14.08 -13.52 23.81
N ALA A 396 14.49 -14.70 24.27
CA ALA A 396 15.54 -15.52 23.68
C ALA A 396 15.34 -17.02 24.02
N THR A 397 16.06 -17.89 23.33
CA THR A 397 15.97 -19.35 23.48
C THR A 397 17.34 -19.99 23.36
N ASN A 398 17.66 -20.91 24.29
CA ASN A 398 18.93 -21.66 24.32
C ASN A 398 20.20 -20.78 24.43
N GLU A 399 20.10 -19.59 25.03
CA GLU A 399 21.24 -18.76 25.45
C GLU A 399 21.50 -18.97 26.96
N LEU A 400 22.78 -19.01 27.39
CA LEU A 400 23.19 -18.89 28.79
C LEU A 400 23.48 -17.43 29.18
N ARG A 401 23.76 -16.56 28.21
CA ARG A 401 23.95 -15.13 28.44
C ARG A 401 22.93 -14.35 27.61
N HIS A 402 22.11 -13.54 28.27
CA HIS A 402 21.14 -12.68 27.61
C HIS A 402 21.25 -11.25 28.13
N ALA A 403 21.41 -10.28 27.23
CA ALA A 403 21.40 -8.87 27.60
C ALA A 403 19.95 -8.35 27.61
N PHE A 404 19.41 -8.07 28.80
CA PHE A 404 18.15 -7.35 28.89
C PHE A 404 18.40 -5.88 28.51
N ALA A 405 17.97 -5.50 27.31
CA ALA A 405 17.93 -4.11 26.88
C ALA A 405 16.70 -3.42 27.49
N ALA A 406 16.93 -2.35 28.25
CA ALA A 406 15.86 -1.48 28.70
C ALA A 406 15.36 -0.65 27.51
N GLY A 407 14.15 -0.95 27.04
CA GLY A 407 13.42 -0.04 26.15
C GLY A 407 13.14 1.31 26.82
N ARG A 408 12.57 2.24 26.05
CA ARG A 408 12.09 3.52 26.58
C ARG A 408 10.99 3.32 27.63
N THR A 409 10.90 4.25 28.57
CA THR A 409 9.94 4.21 29.68
C THR A 409 9.57 5.61 30.14
N GLN A 410 8.46 5.74 30.87
CA GLN A 410 8.00 7.03 31.40
C GLN A 410 7.90 6.91 32.91
N GLY A 411 8.81 7.59 33.62
CA GLY A 411 9.10 7.33 35.03
C GLY A 411 9.85 6.00 35.27
N ASP A 412 10.38 5.83 36.48
CA ASP A 412 11.00 4.58 36.90
C ASP A 412 10.01 3.41 36.82
N ALA A 413 10.30 2.44 35.94
CA ALA A 413 9.46 1.28 35.70
C ALA A 413 10.07 0.03 36.31
N GLY A 414 9.54 -0.39 37.47
CA GLY A 414 9.90 -1.67 38.06
C GLY A 414 9.04 -2.07 39.26
N PRO A 415 9.17 -3.33 39.70
CA PRO A 415 10.07 -4.34 39.14
C PRO A 415 9.49 -5.09 37.94
N VAL A 416 10.21 -5.13 36.82
CA VAL A 416 9.96 -6.10 35.73
C VAL A 416 10.74 -7.38 36.00
N LYS A 417 10.21 -8.55 35.63
CA LYS A 417 10.90 -9.83 35.85
C LYS A 417 11.42 -10.38 34.54
N VAL A 418 12.70 -10.77 34.52
CA VAL A 418 13.26 -11.60 33.46
C VAL A 418 13.45 -13.01 34.03
N VAL A 419 12.76 -13.98 33.45
CA VAL A 419 12.75 -15.37 33.90
C VAL A 419 13.47 -16.22 32.86
N ALA A 420 14.53 -16.91 33.28
CA ALA A 420 15.11 -18.01 32.52
C ALA A 420 14.39 -19.32 32.91
N ARG A 421 13.46 -19.76 32.07
CA ARG A 421 12.79 -21.05 32.20
C ARG A 421 13.68 -22.15 31.64
N VAL A 422 14.18 -23.02 32.52
CA VAL A 422 15.12 -24.09 32.22
C VAL A 422 14.41 -25.44 32.32
N VAL A 423 14.44 -26.21 31.24
CA VAL A 423 13.91 -27.58 31.20
C VAL A 423 15.09 -28.54 31.29
N THR A 424 15.08 -29.46 32.26
CA THR A 424 16.01 -30.61 32.33
C THR A 424 15.28 -31.89 31.94
N ALA A 425 15.96 -33.05 32.02
CA ALA A 425 15.32 -34.35 31.77
C ALA A 425 14.22 -34.67 32.79
N GLU A 426 14.34 -34.17 34.02
CA GLU A 426 13.49 -34.53 35.16
C GLU A 426 12.38 -33.50 35.43
N ARG A 427 12.66 -32.20 35.26
CA ARG A 427 11.71 -31.12 35.60
C ARG A 427 12.03 -29.78 34.93
N THR A 428 11.13 -28.82 35.10
CA THR A 428 11.31 -27.42 34.71
C THR A 428 11.60 -26.57 35.95
N PHE A 429 12.45 -25.57 35.80
CA PHE A 429 12.82 -24.57 36.80
C PHE A 429 12.69 -23.16 36.21
N ASP A 430 12.34 -22.17 37.04
CA ASP A 430 12.35 -20.76 36.67
C ASP A 430 13.40 -20.02 37.52
N ALA A 431 14.49 -19.56 36.90
CA ALA A 431 15.46 -18.67 37.55
C ALA A 431 15.11 -17.22 37.20
N THR A 432 14.84 -16.37 38.21
CA THR A 432 14.29 -15.02 38.01
C THR A 432 15.28 -13.92 38.38
N ALA A 433 15.46 -12.96 37.48
CA ALA A 433 16.07 -11.66 37.75
C ALA A 433 14.96 -10.60 37.87
N THR A 434 15.07 -9.74 38.88
CA THR A 434 14.11 -8.66 39.16
C THR A 434 14.78 -7.33 38.82
N LEU A 435 14.31 -6.66 37.77
CA LEU A 435 14.97 -5.49 37.20
C LEU A 435 14.12 -4.23 37.40
N THR A 436 14.77 -3.12 37.77
CA THR A 436 14.15 -1.79 37.76
C THR A 436 14.69 -1.01 36.57
N VAL A 437 13.83 -0.59 35.64
CA VAL A 437 14.24 0.37 34.62
C VAL A 437 14.18 1.76 35.24
N ARG A 438 15.29 2.49 35.23
CA ARG A 438 15.38 3.88 35.72
C ARG A 438 15.18 4.84 34.55
N GLU A 439 14.25 5.78 34.65
CA GLU A 439 14.06 6.81 33.62
C GLU A 439 15.35 7.64 33.50
N ALA A 440 15.84 7.80 32.27
CA ALA A 440 17.10 8.49 32.00
C ALA A 440 17.01 9.40 30.75
N ILE A 441 16.03 9.16 29.88
CA ILE A 441 15.82 9.87 28.62
C ILE A 441 14.45 10.55 28.70
N PRO A 442 14.39 11.86 29.00
CA PRO A 442 13.10 12.54 29.14
C PRO A 442 12.34 12.55 27.81
N GLU A 443 11.02 12.43 27.86
CA GLU A 443 10.19 12.58 26.66
C GLU A 443 10.14 14.04 26.17
N PRO A 444 9.92 14.29 24.86
CA PRO A 444 9.84 15.64 24.31
C PRO A 444 8.69 16.46 24.91
N ARG A 445 9.03 17.58 25.57
CA ARG A 445 8.05 18.57 26.01
C ARG A 445 7.86 19.57 24.87
N VAL A 446 6.75 19.42 24.15
CA VAL A 446 6.52 20.09 22.88
C VAL A 446 5.24 20.92 22.87
N ARG A 447 5.28 22.05 22.18
CA ARG A 447 4.11 22.87 21.84
C ARG A 447 4.21 23.40 20.42
N LEU A 448 3.06 23.71 19.81
CA LEU A 448 3.00 24.34 18.50
C LEU A 448 2.91 25.85 18.61
N GLN A 449 3.77 26.55 17.88
CA GLN A 449 3.70 28.00 17.69
C GLN A 449 2.97 28.30 16.38
N ALA A 450 1.77 28.88 16.51
CA ALA A 450 0.92 29.33 15.41
C ALA A 450 0.09 30.53 15.87
N PRO A 451 -0.38 31.41 14.95
CA PRO A 451 -1.41 32.38 15.26
C PRO A 451 -2.76 31.66 15.45
N GLY A 452 -3.61 32.18 16.35
CA GLY A 452 -4.97 31.64 16.55
C GLY A 452 -5.95 31.89 15.40
N ARG A 453 -5.55 32.65 14.37
CA ARG A 453 -6.34 32.97 13.18
C ARG A 453 -5.48 32.91 11.92
N TRP A 454 -6.07 32.47 10.81
CA TRP A 454 -5.43 32.44 9.50
C TRP A 454 -6.44 32.84 8.41
N ASP A 455 -5.96 33.55 7.39
CA ASP A 455 -6.79 33.92 6.23
C ASP A 455 -6.99 32.75 5.24
N GLY A 456 -6.28 31.63 5.41
CA GLY A 456 -6.36 30.48 4.51
C GLY A 456 -5.78 30.71 3.11
N VAL A 457 -5.11 31.85 2.86
CA VAL A 457 -4.60 32.24 1.53
C VAL A 457 -3.13 32.66 1.55
N SER A 458 -2.69 33.34 2.60
CA SER A 458 -1.30 33.74 2.80
C SER A 458 -0.51 32.58 3.40
N PRO A 459 0.70 32.24 2.94
CA PRO A 459 1.48 31.16 3.54
C PRO A 459 1.71 31.37 5.04
N LEU A 460 1.41 30.35 5.84
CA LEU A 460 1.56 30.34 7.29
C LEU A 460 2.50 29.22 7.72
N GLU A 461 3.50 29.52 8.56
CA GLU A 461 4.34 28.51 9.19
C GLU A 461 3.86 28.22 10.62
N VAL A 462 3.70 26.93 10.92
CA VAL A 462 3.47 26.37 12.25
C VAL A 462 4.75 25.69 12.69
N ALA A 463 5.39 26.22 13.73
CA ALA A 463 6.66 25.69 14.23
C ALA A 463 6.47 24.80 15.46
N LEU A 464 7.21 23.70 15.52
CA LEU A 464 7.32 22.88 16.72
C LEU A 464 8.38 23.47 17.66
N LEU A 465 7.98 23.85 18.87
CA LEU A 465 8.88 24.28 19.93
C LEU A 465 9.11 23.11 20.90
N THR A 466 10.37 22.73 21.10
CA THR A 466 10.78 21.69 22.06
C THR A 466 11.37 22.35 23.30
N GLU A 467 10.59 22.45 24.37
CA GLU A 467 10.90 23.20 25.58
C GLU A 467 12.06 22.61 26.39
N ASN A 468 12.26 21.29 26.30
CA ASN A 468 13.34 20.56 26.98
C ASN A 468 14.49 20.12 26.05
N ALA A 469 14.69 20.78 24.91
CA ALA A 469 15.72 20.43 23.92
C ALA A 469 17.14 20.25 24.50
N ALA A 470 17.54 21.06 25.48
CA ALA A 470 18.84 20.94 26.14
C ALA A 470 18.96 19.65 26.97
N ALA A 471 17.91 19.25 27.68
CA ALA A 471 17.89 18.01 28.46
C ALA A 471 17.88 16.76 27.55
N LEU A 472 17.12 16.83 26.44
CA LEU A 472 17.13 15.80 25.39
C LEU A 472 18.55 15.61 24.81
N ALA A 473 19.24 16.70 24.49
CA ALA A 473 20.61 16.66 23.97
C ALA A 473 21.61 16.08 25.00
N GLN A 474 21.48 16.44 26.28
CA GLN A 474 22.31 15.88 27.36
C GLN A 474 22.09 14.38 27.57
N ALA A 475 20.86 13.89 27.38
CA ALA A 475 20.52 12.46 27.43
C ALA A 475 20.84 11.70 26.11
N GLY A 476 21.48 12.33 25.13
CA GLY A 476 21.79 11.72 23.83
C GLY A 476 20.59 11.55 22.88
N ALA A 477 19.40 12.02 23.28
CA ALA A 477 18.13 11.88 22.55
C ALA A 477 17.68 13.19 21.90
N GLY A 478 18.63 14.02 21.45
CA GLY A 478 18.36 15.33 20.82
C GLY A 478 17.74 15.25 19.43
N ARG A 479 17.73 14.08 18.79
CA ARG A 479 16.97 13.84 17.55
C ARG A 479 15.52 13.52 17.90
N ILE A 480 14.60 14.28 17.29
CA ILE A 480 13.16 14.01 17.31
C ILE A 480 12.68 13.70 15.89
N ASP A 481 11.80 12.72 15.77
CA ASP A 481 11.06 12.43 14.54
C ASP A 481 9.65 13.03 14.69
N VAL A 482 9.19 13.76 13.67
CA VAL A 482 7.96 14.57 13.73
C VAL A 482 7.01 14.15 12.60
N ARG A 483 5.78 13.78 12.97
CA ARG A 483 4.69 13.48 12.04
C ARG A 483 3.59 14.52 12.18
N TRP A 484 3.39 15.29 11.12
CA TRP A 484 2.40 16.36 11.07
C TRP A 484 1.05 15.87 10.54
N GLN A 485 -0.03 16.42 11.10
CA GLN A 485 -1.40 16.21 10.65
C GLN A 485 -2.17 17.54 10.70
N ALA A 486 -2.75 17.94 9.57
CA ALA A 486 -3.68 19.05 9.47
C ALA A 486 -4.72 18.69 8.40
N ASP A 487 -5.77 17.98 8.82
CA ASP A 487 -6.70 17.24 7.96
C ASP A 487 -8.18 17.34 8.41
N THR A 488 -8.49 18.25 9.35
CA THR A 488 -9.86 18.61 9.77
C THR A 488 -10.74 18.96 8.56
N PHE A 489 -10.11 19.50 7.52
CA PHE A 489 -10.61 19.68 6.17
C PHE A 489 -9.41 19.78 5.22
N ALA A 490 -9.64 19.93 3.92
CA ALA A 490 -8.55 19.96 2.95
C ALA A 490 -7.68 21.24 3.09
N VAL A 491 -6.37 21.04 3.27
CA VAL A 491 -5.36 22.10 3.37
C VAL A 491 -4.12 21.71 2.58
N THR A 492 -3.68 22.57 1.66
CA THR A 492 -2.37 22.44 1.01
C THR A 492 -1.29 22.75 2.02
N GLN A 493 -0.37 21.82 2.24
CA GLN A 493 0.65 21.89 3.28
C GLN A 493 1.97 21.29 2.82
N GLU A 494 3.08 21.81 3.35
CA GLU A 494 4.44 21.42 3.04
C GLU A 494 5.18 21.13 4.36
N VAL A 495 5.63 19.89 4.55
CA VAL A 495 6.37 19.47 5.77
C VAL A 495 7.85 19.80 5.61
N ARG A 496 8.40 20.51 6.60
CA ARG A 496 9.81 20.94 6.65
C ARG A 496 10.43 20.58 8.00
N GLY A 497 10.49 19.28 8.30
CA GLY A 497 11.00 18.76 9.57
C GLY A 497 10.17 19.24 10.77
N THR A 498 10.74 20.10 11.60
CA THR A 498 10.08 20.71 12.77
C THR A 498 9.18 21.91 12.44
N THR A 499 8.94 22.20 11.16
CA THR A 499 7.98 23.22 10.71
C THR A 499 6.97 22.62 9.73
N LEU A 500 5.70 22.97 9.87
CA LEU A 500 4.65 22.73 8.88
C LEU A 500 4.25 24.05 8.23
N ARG A 501 4.37 24.13 6.91
CA ARG A 501 4.00 25.32 6.15
C ARG A 501 2.64 25.09 5.48
N LEU A 502 1.62 25.76 5.99
CA LEU A 502 0.27 25.78 5.44
C LEU A 502 0.21 26.82 4.32
N LEU A 503 -0.18 26.39 3.13
CA LEU A 503 -0.19 27.23 1.92
C LEU A 503 -1.59 27.70 1.54
N ARG A 504 -2.61 26.84 1.74
CA ARG A 504 -3.96 27.10 1.24
C ARG A 504 -5.02 26.30 1.99
N ALA A 505 -6.01 26.95 2.59
CA ALA A 505 -7.18 26.30 3.14
C ALA A 505 -8.30 26.21 2.09
N GLN A 506 -8.93 25.04 1.97
CA GLN A 506 -10.02 24.81 1.01
C GLN A 506 -11.40 25.18 1.56
N ARG A 507 -11.53 25.36 2.88
CA ARG A 507 -12.74 25.86 3.54
C ARG A 507 -12.43 26.65 4.80
N ASP A 508 -13.48 27.26 5.33
CA ASP A 508 -13.52 27.94 6.62
C ASP A 508 -13.80 26.96 7.76
N GLY A 509 -13.39 27.32 8.96
CA GLY A 509 -13.58 26.53 10.19
C GLY A 509 -12.36 26.54 11.10
N GLU A 510 -12.47 25.80 12.21
CA GLU A 510 -11.33 25.50 13.07
C GLU A 510 -10.46 24.44 12.39
N LEU A 511 -9.22 24.78 12.06
CA LEU A 511 -8.21 23.82 11.63
C LEU A 511 -7.45 23.32 12.86
N VAL A 512 -7.51 22.02 13.12
CA VAL A 512 -6.70 21.36 14.13
C VAL A 512 -5.38 20.95 13.48
N VAL A 513 -4.27 21.50 13.96
CA VAL A 513 -2.92 21.10 13.55
C VAL A 513 -2.29 20.31 14.68
N ARG A 514 -1.76 19.13 14.36
CA ARG A 514 -1.08 18.23 15.29
C ARG A 514 0.33 17.92 14.81
N ALA A 515 1.26 17.86 15.75
CA ALA A 515 2.54 17.21 15.58
C ALA A 515 2.61 16.05 16.58
N LEU A 516 2.66 14.82 16.05
CA LEU A 516 3.06 13.65 16.82
C LEU A 516 4.60 13.61 16.81
N VAL A 517 5.21 13.70 17.98
CA VAL A 517 6.65 13.82 18.17
C VAL A 517 7.13 12.69 19.05
N ASP A 518 8.14 11.96 18.59
CA ASP A 518 8.84 10.98 19.40
C ASP A 518 10.36 11.09 19.19
N ASN A 519 11.12 10.66 20.20
CA ASN A 519 12.56 10.46 20.14
C ASN A 519 12.88 8.96 20.31
N GLY A 520 12.04 8.10 19.70
CA GLY A 520 12.00 6.65 19.96
C GLY A 520 11.27 6.22 21.24
N GLY A 521 10.77 7.18 22.03
CA GLY A 521 10.00 6.97 23.27
C GLY A 521 8.48 7.00 23.07
N ALA A 522 7.76 7.29 24.15
CA ALA A 522 6.32 7.52 24.11
C ALA A 522 5.99 8.78 23.31
N ALA A 523 5.27 8.62 22.20
CA ALA A 523 4.98 9.71 21.29
C ALA A 523 4.07 10.77 21.94
N VAL A 524 4.57 12.01 22.01
CA VAL A 524 3.86 13.17 22.55
C VAL A 524 3.17 13.91 21.42
N THR A 525 1.88 14.23 21.60
CA THR A 525 1.13 15.04 20.63
C THR A 525 1.07 16.49 21.08
N ALA A 526 1.64 17.40 20.28
CA ALA A 526 1.36 18.83 20.39
C ALA A 526 0.20 19.18 19.44
N GLU A 527 -0.83 19.87 19.95
CA GLU A 527 -1.98 20.37 19.18
C GLU A 527 -2.01 21.91 19.23
N THR A 528 -2.45 22.53 18.13
CA THR A 528 -2.95 23.91 18.14
C THR A 528 -4.17 24.02 17.22
N ARG A 529 -5.01 25.03 17.50
CA ARG A 529 -6.25 25.31 16.77
C ARG A 529 -6.15 26.68 16.12
N ILE A 530 -6.36 26.70 14.80
CA ILE A 530 -6.24 27.89 13.97
C ILE A 530 -7.62 28.16 13.38
N GLN A 531 -8.26 29.26 13.77
CA GLN A 531 -9.52 29.66 13.17
C GLN A 531 -9.25 30.22 11.76
N VAL A 532 -9.65 29.46 10.74
CA VAL A 532 -9.54 29.87 9.34
C VAL A 532 -10.76 30.72 8.98
N VAL A 533 -10.50 31.90 8.41
CA VAL A 533 -11.52 32.81 7.86
C VAL A 533 -11.00 33.37 6.52
N ARG A 534 -11.49 32.81 5.43
CA ARG A 534 -11.05 33.14 4.07
C ARG A 534 -11.73 34.42 3.57
N PRO A 535 -11.06 35.17 2.67
CA PRO A 535 -11.71 36.30 1.97
C PRO A 535 -12.96 35.85 1.22
N THR A 536 -14.04 36.63 1.31
CA THR A 536 -15.33 36.37 0.64
C THR A 536 -15.19 36.19 -0.87
N ALA A 537 -14.23 36.89 -1.47
CA ALA A 537 -13.76 36.67 -2.83
C ALA A 537 -12.23 36.52 -2.81
N LEU A 538 -11.74 35.50 -3.48
CA LEU A 538 -10.32 35.22 -3.59
C LEU A 538 -9.70 36.13 -4.66
N PRO A 539 -8.59 36.84 -4.37
CA PRO A 539 -7.87 37.60 -5.38
C PRO A 539 -7.44 36.67 -6.53
N ARG A 540 -7.83 36.99 -7.76
CA ARG A 540 -7.35 36.27 -8.94
C ARG A 540 -5.91 36.70 -9.25
N ALA A 541 -5.00 35.73 -9.29
CA ALA A 541 -3.62 35.91 -9.72
C ALA A 541 -3.56 36.14 -11.25
N GLU A 542 -2.68 37.01 -11.72
CA GLU A 542 -2.44 37.18 -13.16
C GLU A 542 -1.17 36.45 -13.61
N ARG A 543 -1.22 35.80 -14.80
CA ARG A 543 -0.01 35.31 -15.46
C ARG A 543 0.82 36.50 -15.96
N ALA A 544 2.12 36.47 -15.69
CA ALA A 544 3.09 37.39 -16.30
C ALA A 544 3.18 37.19 -17.82
N THR A 545 3.34 38.27 -18.58
CA THR A 545 3.59 38.21 -20.03
C THR A 545 4.96 37.57 -20.31
N GLU A 546 5.03 36.65 -21.26
CA GLU A 546 6.29 36.05 -21.71
C GLU A 546 7.12 37.06 -22.53
N ALA A 547 8.46 36.95 -22.50
CA ALA A 547 9.34 37.88 -23.22
C ALA A 547 9.19 37.83 -24.75
N GLU A 548 8.77 36.68 -25.29
CA GLU A 548 8.35 36.48 -26.68
C GLU A 548 6.96 35.81 -26.65
N GLU A 549 5.91 36.63 -26.75
CA GLU A 549 4.52 36.19 -26.70
C GLU A 549 3.78 36.61 -27.98
N ARG A 550 3.22 35.64 -28.71
CA ARG A 550 2.39 35.90 -29.89
C ARG A 550 1.07 35.17 -29.78
N PRO A 551 -0.05 35.78 -30.24
CA PRO A 551 -1.34 35.09 -30.35
C PRO A 551 -1.25 33.98 -31.41
N MET A 552 -2.03 32.91 -31.26
CA MET A 552 -2.14 31.84 -32.25
C MET A 552 -3.53 31.84 -32.88
N ASP A 553 -3.65 31.37 -34.13
CA ASP A 553 -4.97 31.13 -34.74
C ASP A 553 -5.84 30.27 -33.83
N HIS A 554 -7.14 30.57 -33.78
CA HIS A 554 -8.13 29.87 -32.93
C HIS A 554 -7.88 29.98 -31.41
N GLN A 555 -6.96 30.83 -30.94
CA GLN A 555 -6.62 30.90 -29.52
C GLN A 555 -7.79 31.36 -28.65
N PHE A 556 -7.96 30.65 -27.54
CA PHE A 556 -8.88 31.00 -26.47
C PHE A 556 -8.18 31.82 -25.38
N TYR A 557 -8.87 32.85 -24.88
CA TYR A 557 -8.45 33.64 -23.72
C TYR A 557 -9.46 33.45 -22.58
N GLY A 558 -8.99 32.92 -21.44
CA GLY A 558 -9.84 32.80 -20.26
C GLY A 558 -9.94 34.14 -19.51
N ARG A 559 -10.97 34.30 -18.68
CA ARG A 559 -11.28 35.59 -18.04
C ARG A 559 -10.32 35.91 -16.88
N GLY A 560 -9.76 37.11 -16.90
CA GLY A 560 -9.05 37.73 -15.78
C GLY A 560 -9.97 38.12 -14.61
N ALA A 561 -9.42 38.84 -13.64
CA ALA A 561 -10.13 39.32 -12.45
C ALA A 561 -11.26 40.32 -12.77
N ASP A 562 -11.09 41.07 -13.86
CA ASP A 562 -12.02 42.07 -14.41
C ASP A 562 -13.07 41.48 -15.38
N GLY A 563 -12.99 40.17 -15.64
CA GLY A 563 -13.86 39.47 -16.57
C GLY A 563 -13.42 39.53 -18.05
N LEU A 564 -12.32 40.18 -18.40
CA LEU A 564 -11.80 40.25 -19.77
C LEU A 564 -10.82 39.11 -20.07
N GLY A 565 -10.81 38.62 -21.32
CA GLY A 565 -9.76 37.74 -21.82
C GLY A 565 -8.55 38.56 -22.26
N TRP A 566 -7.40 38.41 -21.61
CA TRP A 566 -6.26 39.30 -21.82
C TRP A 566 -5.30 38.81 -22.90
N LEU A 567 -5.48 39.31 -24.12
CA LEU A 567 -4.53 39.13 -25.21
C LEU A 567 -3.24 39.88 -24.89
N ARG A 568 -2.13 39.15 -24.86
CA ARG A 568 -0.80 39.69 -24.65
C ARG A 568 0.04 39.43 -25.91
N CYS A 569 0.83 40.40 -26.33
CA CYS A 569 1.77 40.23 -27.42
C CYS A 569 3.06 41.00 -27.13
N ALA A 570 4.19 40.29 -27.08
CA ALA A 570 5.48 40.82 -26.69
C ALA A 570 6.61 40.20 -27.51
N GLY A 571 7.73 40.91 -27.63
CA GLY A 571 8.91 40.43 -28.32
C GLY A 571 9.90 41.54 -28.64
N LYS A 572 10.96 41.19 -29.37
CA LYS A 572 11.93 42.14 -29.92
C LYS A 572 11.43 42.81 -31.20
N THR A 573 11.76 44.08 -31.38
CA THR A 573 11.52 44.78 -32.66
C THR A 573 12.36 44.17 -33.77
N ASP A 574 11.82 44.07 -34.98
CA ASP A 574 12.51 43.52 -36.15
C ASP A 574 13.68 44.41 -36.62
N ARG A 575 13.56 45.73 -36.43
CA ARG A 575 14.55 46.74 -36.83
C ARG A 575 14.63 47.84 -35.77
N ALA A 576 15.83 48.32 -35.49
CA ALA A 576 16.07 49.39 -34.52
C ALA A 576 15.37 50.68 -34.94
N GLY A 577 14.58 51.28 -34.05
CA GLY A 577 13.80 52.49 -34.33
C GLY A 577 12.53 52.28 -35.15
N ALA A 578 12.11 51.04 -35.40
CA ALA A 578 10.80 50.75 -35.99
C ALA A 578 9.68 50.98 -34.96
N LYS A 579 8.54 51.52 -35.41
CA LYS A 579 7.30 51.58 -34.63
C LYS A 579 6.58 50.24 -34.80
N ILE A 580 6.41 49.50 -33.72
CA ILE A 580 5.56 48.30 -33.71
C ILE A 580 4.14 48.70 -33.35
N THR A 581 3.16 48.20 -34.09
CA THR A 581 1.73 48.46 -33.89
C THR A 581 0.96 47.14 -33.86
N LEU A 582 0.24 46.88 -32.76
CA LEU A 582 -0.73 45.80 -32.65
C LEU A 582 -2.13 46.37 -32.92
N THR A 583 -2.73 45.99 -34.05
CA THR A 583 -4.13 46.31 -34.36
C THR A 583 -4.99 45.09 -34.06
N VAL A 584 -6.05 45.27 -33.28
CA VAL A 584 -7.05 44.23 -32.97
C VAL A 584 -8.40 44.65 -33.56
N THR A 585 -9.05 43.72 -34.27
CA THR A 585 -10.42 43.88 -34.77
C THR A 585 -11.37 42.90 -34.07
N ALA A 586 -12.64 43.25 -34.02
CA ALA A 586 -13.76 42.45 -33.50
C ALA A 586 -14.82 42.33 -34.59
N ASP A 587 -15.14 41.11 -35.03
CA ASP A 587 -16.05 40.80 -36.14
C ASP A 587 -15.77 41.65 -37.40
N GLY A 588 -14.46 41.79 -37.71
CA GLY A 588 -13.96 42.58 -38.85
C GLY A 588 -13.93 44.10 -38.67
N ARG A 589 -14.40 44.64 -37.53
CA ARG A 589 -14.40 46.08 -37.22
C ARG A 589 -13.22 46.46 -36.32
N PRO A 590 -12.65 47.68 -36.41
CA PRO A 590 -11.62 48.14 -35.47
C PRO A 590 -12.09 48.03 -34.02
N TYR A 591 -11.25 47.48 -33.13
CA TYR A 591 -11.55 47.29 -31.71
C TYR A 591 -10.53 47.96 -30.79
N ALA A 592 -9.24 47.73 -31.03
CA ALA A 592 -8.15 48.37 -30.29
C ALA A 592 -6.91 48.52 -31.17
N GLU A 593 -6.07 49.50 -30.86
CA GLU A 593 -4.73 49.63 -31.43
C GLU A 593 -3.76 50.09 -30.35
N GLU A 594 -2.65 49.36 -30.21
CA GLU A 594 -1.52 49.74 -29.33
C GLU A 594 -0.25 49.91 -30.17
N SER A 595 0.65 50.78 -29.73
CA SER A 595 1.89 51.09 -30.43
C SER A 595 3.05 51.28 -29.47
N ALA A 596 4.23 50.78 -29.84
CA ALA A 596 5.47 50.94 -29.09
C ALA A 596 6.64 51.26 -30.03
N ALA A 597 7.65 51.94 -29.50
CA ALA A 597 8.93 52.18 -30.16
C ALA A 597 10.06 51.92 -29.15
N GLY A 598 11.08 51.17 -29.56
CA GLY A 598 12.15 50.68 -28.69
C GLY A 598 12.87 49.49 -29.31
N GLU A 599 13.61 48.72 -28.51
CA GLU A 599 14.21 47.43 -28.92
C GLU A 599 13.29 46.24 -28.63
N THR A 600 12.30 46.44 -27.75
CA THR A 600 11.26 45.46 -27.39
C THR A 600 9.89 46.14 -27.34
N TYR A 601 8.84 45.33 -27.42
CA TYR A 601 7.45 45.74 -27.22
C TYR A 601 6.73 44.75 -26.30
N ALA A 602 5.71 45.23 -25.60
CA ALA A 602 4.74 44.42 -24.88
C ALA A 602 3.38 45.13 -24.90
N PHE A 603 2.38 44.46 -25.44
CA PHE A 603 1.00 44.93 -25.62
C PHE A 603 0.04 44.07 -24.80
N ARG A 604 -1.06 44.66 -24.33
CA ARG A 604 -2.07 43.98 -23.50
C ARG A 604 -3.48 44.50 -23.83
N VAL A 605 -4.20 43.78 -24.69
CA VAL A 605 -5.56 44.14 -25.12
C VAL A 605 -6.61 43.27 -24.43
N GLY A 606 -7.61 43.90 -23.82
CA GLY A 606 -8.72 43.21 -23.15
C GLY A 606 -9.83 42.82 -24.12
N LEU A 607 -10.01 41.52 -24.35
CA LEU A 607 -11.07 40.95 -25.18
C LEU A 607 -12.32 40.71 -24.32
N ARG A 608 -13.50 41.08 -24.82
CA ARG A 608 -14.77 40.85 -24.10
C ARG A 608 -15.25 39.42 -24.38
N PRO A 609 -15.60 38.62 -23.35
CA PRO A 609 -16.21 37.32 -23.57
C PRO A 609 -17.57 37.41 -24.26
N GLY A 610 -17.87 36.44 -25.12
CA GLY A 610 -19.12 36.37 -25.88
C GLY A 610 -18.88 35.89 -27.31
N PHE A 611 -19.93 35.89 -28.13
CA PHE A 611 -19.85 35.50 -29.55
C PHE A 611 -19.27 36.63 -30.42
N VAL A 612 -18.00 36.95 -30.17
CA VAL A 612 -17.19 37.93 -30.91
C VAL A 612 -15.93 37.21 -31.39
N ARG A 613 -15.63 37.28 -32.69
CA ARG A 613 -14.35 36.81 -33.23
C ARG A 613 -13.37 37.97 -33.31
N TYR A 614 -12.25 37.83 -32.64
CA TYR A 614 -11.16 38.79 -32.69
C TYR A 614 -10.09 38.35 -33.70
N ARG A 615 -9.42 39.31 -34.33
CA ARG A 615 -8.19 39.12 -35.10
C ARG A 615 -7.13 40.08 -34.56
N ALA A 616 -5.91 39.58 -34.40
CA ALA A 616 -4.75 40.38 -34.02
C ALA A 616 -3.78 40.46 -35.20
N LYS A 617 -3.35 41.68 -35.56
CA LYS A 617 -2.35 41.94 -36.60
C LYS A 617 -1.22 42.79 -36.02
N LEU A 618 -0.01 42.24 -36.01
CA LEU A 618 1.19 42.93 -35.58
C LEU A 618 1.95 43.46 -36.80
N THR A 619 2.23 44.76 -36.81
CA THR A 619 2.97 45.42 -37.91
C THR A 619 4.17 46.19 -37.38
N SER A 620 5.19 46.32 -38.23
CA SER A 620 6.39 47.14 -38.02
C SER A 620 6.45 48.21 -39.09
N GLU A 621 6.71 49.45 -38.69
CA GLU A 621 6.81 50.59 -39.60
C GLU A 621 8.11 51.38 -39.36
N GLN A 622 8.91 51.54 -40.41
CA GLN A 622 10.15 52.32 -40.39
C GLN A 622 10.33 53.03 -41.73
N SER A 623 10.66 54.33 -41.69
CA SER A 623 10.94 55.15 -42.89
C SER A 623 9.85 55.07 -43.98
N GLY A 624 8.58 54.98 -43.58
CA GLY A 624 7.43 54.83 -44.49
C GLY A 624 7.18 53.41 -45.02
N GLN A 625 8.05 52.44 -44.71
CA GLN A 625 7.84 51.03 -45.07
C GLN A 625 7.14 50.28 -43.93
N LYS A 626 5.92 49.81 -44.18
CA LYS A 626 5.13 48.98 -43.25
C LYS A 626 5.18 47.51 -43.63
N VAL A 627 5.50 46.65 -42.66
CA VAL A 627 5.62 45.19 -42.80
C VAL A 627 4.71 44.51 -41.77
N THR A 628 4.08 43.38 -42.13
CA THR A 628 3.33 42.56 -41.17
C THR A 628 4.28 41.54 -40.55
N LEU A 629 4.40 41.54 -39.22
CA LEU A 629 5.28 40.64 -38.46
C LEU A 629 4.59 39.35 -38.03
N HIS A 630 3.30 39.44 -37.71
CA HIS A 630 2.49 38.33 -37.21
C HIS A 630 1.02 38.63 -37.41
N GLU A 631 0.21 37.59 -37.67
CA GLU A 631 -1.25 37.65 -37.63
C GLU A 631 -1.79 36.43 -36.89
N ALA A 632 -2.94 36.58 -36.25
CA ALA A 632 -3.70 35.48 -35.68
C ALA A 632 -5.21 35.77 -35.81
N ASP A 633 -5.93 34.82 -36.39
CA ASP A 633 -7.37 34.91 -36.70
C ASP A 633 -8.23 34.04 -35.77
N ASP A 634 -9.54 34.32 -35.73
CA ASP A 634 -10.56 33.54 -35.01
C ASP A 634 -10.27 33.36 -33.50
N LEU A 635 -9.76 34.42 -32.89
CA LEU A 635 -9.47 34.52 -31.46
C LEU A 635 -10.77 34.73 -30.68
N VAL A 636 -10.94 34.04 -29.54
CA VAL A 636 -12.18 34.11 -28.73
C VAL A 636 -11.88 34.23 -27.24
N ALA A 637 -12.79 34.86 -26.48
CA ALA A 637 -12.68 34.99 -25.03
C ALA A 637 -13.90 34.35 -24.32
N GLY A 638 -13.66 33.68 -23.19
CA GLY A 638 -14.69 32.88 -22.53
C GLY A 638 -14.23 32.25 -21.22
N ARG A 639 -14.95 31.23 -20.75
CA ARG A 639 -14.58 30.46 -19.55
C ARG A 639 -13.78 29.19 -19.87
N ALA A 640 -12.74 28.90 -19.09
CA ALA A 640 -11.88 27.73 -19.33
C ALA A 640 -12.00 26.70 -18.20
N PHE A 641 -12.04 25.44 -18.59
CA PHE A 641 -12.23 24.31 -17.71
C PHE A 641 -11.19 23.21 -17.95
N VAL A 642 -10.79 22.55 -16.88
CA VAL A 642 -9.92 21.37 -16.93
C VAL A 642 -10.72 20.13 -16.55
N ILE A 643 -10.53 19.02 -17.26
CA ILE A 643 -11.16 17.73 -16.97
C ILE A 643 -10.07 16.74 -16.61
N VAL A 644 -10.22 16.04 -15.48
CA VAL A 644 -9.27 15.07 -14.94
C VAL A 644 -10.02 13.85 -14.41
N GLY A 645 -9.33 12.72 -14.29
CA GLY A 645 -9.88 11.46 -13.80
C GLY A 645 -9.61 10.29 -14.75
N GLN A 646 -10.53 9.33 -14.81
CA GLN A 646 -10.34 8.11 -15.60
C GLN A 646 -11.27 8.00 -16.82
N SER A 647 -11.65 6.79 -17.23
CA SER A 647 -12.30 6.52 -18.51
C SER A 647 -13.65 7.23 -18.70
N ASN A 648 -14.42 7.44 -17.63
CA ASN A 648 -15.66 8.22 -17.71
C ASN A 648 -15.42 9.75 -17.70
N ALA A 649 -14.23 10.23 -17.29
CA ALA A 649 -13.78 11.60 -17.56
C ALA A 649 -13.24 11.78 -19.00
N VAL A 650 -12.51 10.78 -19.53
CA VAL A 650 -12.09 10.73 -20.94
C VAL A 650 -13.31 10.66 -21.87
N ALA A 651 -14.29 9.84 -21.48
CA ALA A 651 -15.57 9.63 -22.17
C ALA A 651 -15.41 9.44 -23.69
N THR A 652 -14.56 8.50 -24.12
CA THR A 652 -14.38 8.15 -25.54
C THR A 652 -14.70 6.70 -25.92
N ASP A 653 -14.94 5.82 -24.94
CA ASP A 653 -15.30 4.42 -25.17
C ASP A 653 -16.82 4.24 -25.01
N TRP A 654 -17.55 4.61 -26.05
CA TRP A 654 -19.02 4.61 -26.09
C TRP A 654 -19.60 3.69 -27.18
N GLY A 655 -18.77 2.86 -27.82
CA GLY A 655 -19.17 1.95 -28.88
C GLY A 655 -19.39 2.60 -30.26
N LYS A 656 -20.40 2.11 -30.99
CA LYS A 656 -20.75 2.56 -32.36
C LYS A 656 -21.63 3.80 -32.32
N GLY A 657 -21.14 4.88 -32.93
CA GLY A 657 -21.82 6.18 -32.99
C GLY A 657 -20.78 7.29 -33.05
N GLU A 658 -21.07 8.35 -33.78
CA GLU A 658 -20.20 9.53 -33.90
C GLU A 658 -20.90 10.74 -33.29
N GLY A 659 -20.23 11.40 -32.34
CA GLY A 659 -20.67 12.71 -31.88
C GLY A 659 -20.47 13.71 -33.01
N THR A 660 -21.57 14.12 -33.66
CA THR A 660 -21.56 14.98 -34.86
C THR A 660 -21.46 16.46 -34.53
N TYR A 661 -21.94 16.91 -33.36
CA TYR A 661 -21.95 18.32 -32.98
C TYR A 661 -20.53 18.92 -32.97
N ARG A 662 -20.38 20.10 -33.58
CA ARG A 662 -19.18 20.95 -33.58
C ARG A 662 -19.63 22.39 -33.43
N SER A 663 -18.80 23.20 -32.78
CA SER A 663 -19.06 24.62 -32.58
C SER A 663 -17.74 25.37 -32.41
N ASP A 664 -17.55 26.42 -33.21
CA ASP A 664 -16.40 27.33 -33.12
C ASP A 664 -16.30 28.03 -31.74
N TRP A 665 -17.33 27.95 -30.92
CA TRP A 665 -17.33 28.51 -29.57
C TRP A 665 -16.85 27.52 -28.50
N ILE A 666 -16.53 26.27 -28.87
CA ILE A 666 -15.94 25.26 -27.99
C ILE A 666 -14.50 24.99 -28.44
N ARG A 667 -13.52 25.48 -27.67
CA ARG A 667 -12.09 25.37 -27.98
C ARG A 667 -11.39 24.32 -27.12
N THR A 668 -10.24 23.88 -27.60
CA THR A 668 -9.24 23.14 -26.84
C THR A 668 -7.85 23.33 -27.44
N PHE A 669 -6.83 22.78 -26.78
CA PHE A 669 -5.43 22.92 -27.17
C PHE A 669 -4.72 21.56 -27.17
N GLY A 670 -4.15 21.17 -28.32
CA GLY A 670 -3.36 19.94 -28.47
C GLY A 670 -4.16 18.63 -28.45
N SER A 671 -3.58 17.59 -27.84
CA SER A 671 -4.16 16.24 -27.69
C SER A 671 -3.98 15.74 -26.24
N PRO A 672 -4.85 14.86 -25.70
CA PRO A 672 -4.62 14.16 -24.43
C PRO A 672 -3.65 12.98 -24.55
N SER A 673 -3.40 12.50 -25.77
CA SER A 673 -2.49 11.38 -26.02
C SER A 673 -1.03 11.80 -25.89
N ALA A 674 -0.21 10.97 -25.24
CA ALA A 674 1.23 11.15 -25.22
C ALA A 674 1.85 10.88 -26.61
N GLY A 675 2.96 11.56 -26.94
CA GLY A 675 3.80 11.22 -28.09
C GLY A 675 3.44 11.87 -29.44
N GLY A 676 2.67 12.96 -29.46
CA GLY A 676 2.50 13.77 -30.68
C GLY A 676 3.83 14.37 -31.15
N LYS A 677 4.18 14.19 -32.43
CA LYS A 677 5.38 14.81 -33.05
C LYS A 677 5.19 16.28 -33.44
N GLU A 678 3.93 16.71 -33.60
CA GLU A 678 3.58 18.09 -33.95
C GLU A 678 3.46 18.94 -32.67
N PRO A 679 3.88 20.22 -32.69
CA PRO A 679 3.58 21.16 -31.61
C PRO A 679 2.06 21.26 -31.36
N PRO A 680 1.62 21.37 -30.10
CA PRO A 680 0.20 21.52 -29.80
C PRO A 680 -0.34 22.84 -30.37
N THR A 681 -1.53 22.76 -30.96
CA THR A 681 -2.22 23.88 -31.61
C THR A 681 -3.60 24.08 -31.00
N TRP A 682 -4.12 25.30 -31.14
CA TRP A 682 -5.49 25.65 -30.82
C TRP A 682 -6.46 25.17 -31.92
N GLY A 683 -7.70 24.92 -31.53
CA GLY A 683 -8.75 24.62 -32.50
C GLY A 683 -10.09 24.26 -31.87
N VAL A 684 -11.05 23.93 -32.74
CA VAL A 684 -12.39 23.49 -32.36
C VAL A 684 -12.35 22.11 -31.72
N ALA A 685 -13.00 21.96 -30.57
CA ALA A 685 -13.03 20.71 -29.82
C ALA A 685 -13.86 19.62 -30.52
N THR A 686 -13.51 18.36 -30.27
CA THR A 686 -14.24 17.17 -30.73
C THR A 686 -14.43 16.13 -29.63
N HIS A 687 -15.47 15.30 -29.78
CA HIS A 687 -15.79 14.22 -28.86
C HIS A 687 -14.66 13.17 -28.82
N ARG A 688 -14.17 12.75 -30.00
CA ARG A 688 -13.10 11.76 -30.21
C ARG A 688 -12.43 12.01 -31.57
N ALA A 689 -11.13 11.75 -31.69
CA ALA A 689 -10.40 11.81 -32.94
C ALA A 689 -9.20 10.84 -32.97
N PRO A 690 -8.71 10.43 -34.15
CA PRO A 690 -7.44 9.70 -34.27
C PRO A 690 -6.30 10.44 -33.56
N GLY A 691 -5.54 9.72 -32.74
CA GLY A 691 -4.45 10.30 -31.92
C GLY A 691 -4.89 11.35 -30.90
N GLY A 692 -6.19 11.48 -30.62
CA GLY A 692 -6.75 12.44 -29.66
C GLY A 692 -6.70 13.92 -30.09
N LYS A 693 -6.42 14.23 -31.37
CA LYS A 693 -6.28 15.62 -31.83
C LYS A 693 -7.54 16.45 -31.50
N LEU A 694 -7.38 17.50 -30.69
CA LEU A 694 -8.44 18.39 -30.19
C LEU A 694 -9.59 17.67 -29.44
N GLN A 695 -9.30 16.53 -28.82
CA GLN A 695 -10.30 15.69 -28.15
C GLN A 695 -10.60 16.16 -26.71
N VAL A 696 -11.90 16.25 -26.38
CA VAL A 696 -12.38 16.61 -25.03
C VAL A 696 -13.35 15.61 -24.39
N GLY A 697 -13.86 14.61 -25.12
CA GLY A 697 -14.79 13.58 -24.61
C GLY A 697 -16.27 13.92 -24.84
N TYR A 698 -17.15 12.92 -24.70
CA TYR A 698 -18.56 13.06 -25.12
C TYR A 698 -19.36 14.05 -24.26
N TRP A 699 -19.44 13.83 -22.95
CA TRP A 699 -20.22 14.70 -22.05
C TRP A 699 -19.67 16.13 -22.00
N ALA A 700 -18.39 16.33 -22.27
CA ALA A 700 -17.77 17.66 -22.33
C ALA A 700 -18.26 18.47 -23.54
N MET A 701 -18.42 17.81 -24.70
CA MET A 701 -19.02 18.44 -25.89
C MET A 701 -20.50 18.77 -25.67
N GLU A 702 -21.26 17.87 -25.05
CA GLU A 702 -22.67 18.08 -24.67
C GLU A 702 -22.85 19.22 -23.66
N LEU A 703 -21.99 19.29 -22.64
CA LEU A 703 -21.97 20.41 -21.68
C LEU A 703 -21.62 21.72 -22.38
N GLY A 704 -20.59 21.70 -23.24
CA GLY A 704 -20.18 22.85 -24.03
C GLY A 704 -21.29 23.35 -24.97
N GLN A 705 -22.00 22.44 -25.63
CA GLN A 705 -23.17 22.76 -26.46
C GLN A 705 -24.22 23.51 -25.63
N ARG A 706 -24.58 23.00 -24.46
CA ARG A 706 -25.58 23.62 -23.57
C ARG A 706 -25.15 25.02 -23.11
N ILE A 707 -23.88 25.20 -22.75
CA ILE A 707 -23.35 26.52 -22.35
C ILE A 707 -23.36 27.50 -23.54
N VAL A 708 -22.93 27.08 -24.73
CA VAL A 708 -22.96 27.90 -25.94
C VAL A 708 -24.41 28.27 -26.31
N GLU A 709 -25.33 27.32 -26.26
CA GLU A 709 -26.73 27.54 -26.63
C GLU A 709 -27.50 28.43 -25.63
N GLN A 710 -27.27 28.27 -24.33
CA GLN A 710 -28.04 28.97 -23.28
C GLN A 710 -27.34 30.24 -22.78
N GLU A 711 -26.06 30.15 -22.42
CA GLU A 711 -25.29 31.24 -21.80
C GLU A 711 -24.63 32.18 -22.81
N LYS A 712 -24.68 31.83 -24.12
CA LYS A 712 -24.07 32.57 -25.24
C LYS A 712 -22.58 32.89 -25.03
N SER A 713 -21.88 31.99 -24.34
CA SER A 713 -20.48 32.15 -23.95
C SER A 713 -19.59 31.11 -24.63
N PRO A 714 -18.43 31.51 -25.19
CA PRO A 714 -17.39 30.57 -25.57
C PRO A 714 -16.83 29.82 -24.35
N VAL A 715 -16.44 28.57 -24.56
CA VAL A 715 -15.82 27.73 -23.54
C VAL A 715 -14.59 27.00 -24.06
N CYS A 716 -13.64 26.75 -23.17
CA CYS A 716 -12.49 25.89 -23.43
C CYS A 716 -12.49 24.69 -22.49
N PHE A 717 -12.27 23.49 -23.02
CA PHE A 717 -12.07 22.28 -22.21
C PHE A 717 -10.70 21.68 -22.47
N ILE A 718 -9.89 21.52 -21.42
CA ILE A 718 -8.60 20.83 -21.48
C ILE A 718 -8.72 19.50 -20.71
N ASN A 719 -9.02 18.42 -21.43
CA ASN A 719 -9.23 17.09 -20.83
C ASN A 719 -7.92 16.29 -20.71
N GLY A 720 -7.41 16.11 -19.50
CA GLY A 720 -6.20 15.34 -19.18
C GLY A 720 -6.46 14.00 -18.51
N ALA A 721 -7.70 13.51 -18.55
CA ALA A 721 -8.06 12.22 -17.97
C ALA A 721 -7.40 11.04 -18.71
N VAL A 722 -7.25 9.90 -18.03
CA VAL A 722 -6.60 8.68 -18.58
C VAL A 722 -7.34 7.44 -18.10
N GLY A 723 -7.86 6.62 -19.02
CA GLY A 723 -8.64 5.42 -18.70
C GLY A 723 -7.90 4.40 -17.83
N GLY A 724 -8.63 3.72 -16.93
CA GLY A 724 -8.09 2.64 -16.09
C GLY A 724 -7.08 3.09 -15.02
N THR A 725 -7.14 4.34 -14.56
CA THR A 725 -6.17 4.90 -13.60
C THR A 725 -6.76 5.12 -12.21
N ARG A 726 -5.94 4.88 -11.19
CA ARG A 726 -6.21 5.16 -9.78
C ARG A 726 -5.79 6.57 -9.39
N ILE A 727 -6.32 7.09 -8.27
CA ILE A 727 -6.03 8.45 -7.79
C ILE A 727 -4.55 8.73 -7.47
N ASP A 728 -3.76 7.71 -7.10
CA ASP A 728 -2.32 7.85 -6.86
C ASP A 728 -1.52 8.15 -8.14
N GLN A 729 -2.02 7.71 -9.29
CA GLN A 729 -1.36 7.92 -10.59
C GLN A 729 -1.57 9.35 -11.13
N HIS A 730 -2.53 10.10 -10.55
CA HIS A 730 -2.82 11.50 -10.87
C HIS A 730 -2.02 12.50 -10.03
N GLN A 731 -1.25 12.05 -9.03
CA GLN A 731 -0.51 12.94 -8.13
C GLN A 731 0.57 13.73 -8.88
N ARG A 732 0.86 14.94 -8.38
CA ARG A 732 1.93 15.80 -8.86
C ARG A 732 3.29 15.17 -8.55
N ASN A 733 4.19 15.16 -9.52
CA ASN A 733 5.61 14.92 -9.27
C ASN A 733 6.22 16.22 -8.73
N GLU A 734 6.58 16.26 -7.45
CA GLU A 734 7.09 17.48 -6.82
C GLU A 734 8.51 17.87 -7.29
N ALA A 735 9.27 16.93 -7.86
CA ALA A 735 10.61 17.19 -8.39
C ALA A 735 10.59 17.71 -9.84
N ASP A 736 9.67 17.20 -10.68
CA ASP A 736 9.34 17.76 -11.99
C ASP A 736 7.81 17.78 -12.20
N PRO A 737 7.15 18.91 -11.90
CA PRO A 737 5.69 19.03 -12.03
C PRO A 737 5.17 18.89 -13.47
N THR A 738 6.06 18.95 -14.46
CA THR A 738 5.77 18.88 -15.90
C THR A 738 6.20 17.55 -16.53
N ASP A 739 6.69 16.60 -15.74
CA ASP A 739 7.16 15.29 -16.18
C ASP A 739 6.15 14.61 -17.13
N ALA A 740 6.54 14.49 -18.40
CA ALA A 740 5.71 13.95 -19.47
C ALA A 740 5.40 12.44 -19.30
N ALA A 741 6.12 11.72 -18.43
CA ALA A 741 5.78 10.34 -18.07
C ALA A 741 4.54 10.29 -17.15
N THR A 742 4.31 11.32 -16.34
CA THR A 742 3.17 11.39 -15.40
C THR A 742 1.88 11.90 -16.06
N ILE A 743 0.73 11.54 -15.48
CA ILE A 743 -0.57 12.06 -15.94
C ILE A 743 -0.66 13.57 -15.68
N TYR A 744 -0.30 13.97 -14.47
CA TYR A 744 -0.32 15.36 -14.02
C TYR A 744 0.58 16.25 -14.89
N GLY A 745 1.83 15.84 -15.12
CA GLY A 745 2.82 16.64 -15.87
C GLY A 745 2.48 16.83 -17.34
N ARG A 746 1.86 15.84 -18.00
CA ARG A 746 1.31 16.01 -19.37
C ARG A 746 0.20 17.05 -19.40
N LEU A 747 -0.74 16.98 -18.45
CA LEU A 747 -1.84 17.95 -18.37
C LEU A 747 -1.31 19.36 -18.09
N LEU A 748 -0.45 19.52 -17.08
CA LEU A 748 0.12 20.81 -16.71
C LEU A 748 0.94 21.43 -17.85
N SER A 749 1.79 20.63 -18.52
CA SER A 749 2.56 21.09 -19.69
C SER A 749 1.64 21.62 -20.80
N ARG A 750 0.50 20.98 -21.03
CA ARG A 750 -0.46 21.41 -22.05
C ARG A 750 -1.27 22.64 -21.64
N VAL A 751 -1.65 22.79 -20.37
CA VAL A 751 -2.29 24.03 -19.86
C VAL A 751 -1.29 25.20 -19.87
N ARG A 752 -0.01 24.96 -19.57
CA ARG A 752 1.07 25.94 -19.72
C ARG A 752 1.27 26.35 -21.19
N GLY A 753 1.32 25.40 -22.13
CA GLY A 753 1.38 25.69 -23.56
C GLY A 753 0.15 26.46 -24.09
N ALA A 754 -1.03 26.19 -23.54
CA ALA A 754 -2.24 26.98 -23.78
C ALA A 754 -2.22 28.37 -23.12
N ARG A 755 -1.22 28.67 -22.27
CA ARG A 755 -1.11 29.88 -21.43
C ARG A 755 -2.26 30.09 -20.43
N LEU A 756 -3.09 29.07 -20.22
CA LEU A 756 -4.32 29.15 -19.43
C LEU A 756 -4.17 28.87 -17.92
N THR A 757 -2.97 28.67 -17.37
CA THR A 757 -2.80 28.25 -15.95
C THR A 757 -3.48 29.17 -14.94
N HIS A 758 -3.50 30.47 -15.20
CA HIS A 758 -4.16 31.47 -14.34
C HIS A 758 -5.59 31.81 -14.80
N GLU A 759 -6.09 31.12 -15.82
CA GLU A 759 -7.31 31.48 -16.55
C GLU A 759 -8.32 30.31 -16.57
N VAL A 760 -8.00 29.18 -15.90
CA VAL A 760 -8.93 28.09 -15.57
C VAL A 760 -9.87 28.54 -14.46
N ASP A 761 -11.19 28.45 -14.71
CA ASP A 761 -12.22 28.78 -13.74
C ASP A 761 -12.59 27.59 -12.82
N ALA A 762 -12.65 26.36 -13.36
CA ALA A 762 -13.03 25.18 -12.58
C ALA A 762 -12.42 23.87 -13.11
N ILE A 763 -12.41 22.85 -12.25
CA ILE A 763 -11.93 21.49 -12.55
C ILE A 763 -13.06 20.48 -12.39
N PHE A 764 -13.21 19.59 -13.38
CA PHE A 764 -14.07 18.41 -13.32
C PHE A 764 -13.25 17.17 -12.99
N TRP A 765 -13.67 16.39 -11.99
CA TRP A 765 -13.04 15.14 -11.54
C TRP A 765 -14.05 13.99 -11.56
N HIS A 766 -13.94 13.10 -12.57
CA HIS A 766 -14.69 11.86 -12.62
C HIS A 766 -13.73 10.67 -12.54
N GLN A 767 -13.60 10.12 -11.34
CA GLN A 767 -12.71 9.01 -11.06
C GLN A 767 -13.14 8.27 -9.79
N GLY A 768 -12.77 6.99 -9.71
CA GLY A 768 -12.86 6.17 -8.52
C GLY A 768 -13.05 4.70 -8.86
N GLU A 769 -13.48 4.37 -10.09
CA GLU A 769 -13.83 3.00 -10.45
C GLU A 769 -12.64 2.04 -10.26
N ASN A 770 -11.40 2.49 -10.44
CA ASN A 770 -10.19 1.68 -10.21
C ASN A 770 -9.67 1.68 -8.75
N ASP A 771 -10.22 2.53 -7.87
CA ASP A 771 -9.91 2.56 -6.43
C ASP A 771 -10.98 1.83 -5.58
N GLN A 772 -12.00 1.24 -6.23
CA GLN A 772 -13.12 0.60 -5.55
C GLN A 772 -12.73 -0.61 -4.69
N GLY A 773 -11.63 -1.32 -4.98
CA GLY A 773 -11.15 -2.43 -4.14
C GLY A 773 -10.65 -3.68 -4.85
N ALA A 774 -10.11 -3.58 -6.08
CA ALA A 774 -9.45 -4.70 -6.76
C ALA A 774 -7.93 -4.55 -6.75
N ASP A 775 -7.22 -5.52 -6.15
CA ASP A 775 -5.87 -6.02 -6.49
C ASP A 775 -4.73 -5.02 -6.89
N GLY A 776 -4.86 -3.72 -6.59
CA GLY A 776 -3.99 -2.65 -7.11
C GLY A 776 -2.64 -2.51 -6.38
N PRO A 777 -1.49 -2.53 -7.08
CA PRO A 777 -0.16 -2.50 -6.46
C PRO A 777 0.03 -1.28 -5.56
N GLY A 778 0.38 -1.50 -4.28
CA GLY A 778 0.83 -0.44 -3.35
C GLY A 778 -0.13 0.01 -2.24
N GLY A 779 -1.31 -0.61 -2.09
CA GLY A 779 -2.21 -0.32 -0.95
C GLY A 779 -3.15 0.88 -1.17
N PHE A 780 -3.55 1.08 -2.43
CA PHE A 780 -4.50 2.10 -2.84
C PHE A 780 -5.92 1.55 -2.88
N GLY A 781 -6.86 2.33 -2.35
CA GLY A 781 -8.26 1.95 -2.09
C GLY A 781 -9.00 3.10 -1.40
N TYR A 782 -10.24 2.85 -0.97
CA TYR A 782 -11.08 3.87 -0.33
C TYR A 782 -10.43 4.49 0.92
N GLU A 783 -9.61 3.73 1.64
CA GLU A 783 -8.93 4.10 2.88
C GLU A 783 -7.97 5.29 2.71
N ARG A 784 -7.41 5.46 1.50
CA ARG A 784 -6.48 6.55 1.18
C ARG A 784 -7.04 7.57 0.19
N TYR A 785 -8.25 7.36 -0.31
CA TYR A 785 -8.82 8.17 -1.38
C TYR A 785 -8.98 9.64 -0.98
N ARG A 786 -9.42 9.91 0.27
CA ARG A 786 -9.52 11.27 0.81
C ARG A 786 -8.16 11.97 0.85
N ASP A 787 -7.14 11.32 1.40
CA ASP A 787 -5.77 11.85 1.49
C ASP A 787 -5.21 12.22 0.11
N TYR A 788 -5.37 11.34 -0.88
CA TYR A 788 -4.91 11.58 -2.25
C TYR A 788 -5.71 12.66 -2.98
N PHE A 789 -7.01 12.77 -2.72
CA PHE A 789 -7.83 13.86 -3.27
C PHE A 789 -7.44 15.21 -2.67
N HIS A 790 -7.18 15.27 -1.35
CA HIS A 790 -6.71 16.48 -0.67
C HIS A 790 -5.36 16.96 -1.24
N ARG A 791 -4.39 16.05 -1.40
CA ARG A 791 -3.08 16.38 -2.02
C ARG A 791 -3.22 16.85 -3.47
N LEU A 792 -4.05 16.17 -4.27
CA LEU A 792 -4.28 16.50 -5.67
C LEU A 792 -4.97 17.85 -5.84
N ALA A 793 -6.00 18.14 -5.04
CA ALA A 793 -6.65 19.46 -5.05
C ALA A 793 -5.71 20.56 -4.51
N GLY A 794 -4.82 20.21 -3.59
CA GLY A 794 -3.76 21.11 -3.15
C GLY A 794 -2.75 21.43 -4.27
N SER A 795 -2.35 20.42 -5.04
CA SER A 795 -1.52 20.56 -6.24
C SER A 795 -2.17 21.47 -7.29
N TRP A 796 -3.45 21.23 -7.59
CA TRP A 796 -4.23 22.08 -8.48
C TRP A 796 -4.31 23.53 -7.99
N SER A 797 -4.39 23.76 -6.67
CA SER A 797 -4.42 25.12 -6.11
C SER A 797 -3.10 25.87 -6.28
N LEU A 798 -1.98 25.15 -6.47
CA LEU A 798 -0.66 25.75 -6.72
C LEU A 798 -0.45 26.04 -8.22
N ASP A 799 -0.79 25.09 -9.09
CA ASP A 799 -0.55 25.23 -10.54
C ASP A 799 -1.71 25.93 -11.29
N TYR A 800 -2.90 25.99 -10.70
CA TYR A 800 -4.12 26.64 -11.23
C TYR A 800 -4.76 27.58 -10.17
N PRO A 801 -4.08 28.68 -9.78
CA PRO A 801 -4.44 29.47 -8.59
C PRO A 801 -5.82 30.14 -8.63
N ASN A 802 -6.44 30.24 -9.81
CA ASN A 802 -7.73 30.92 -10.02
C ASN A 802 -8.94 29.97 -10.17
N VAL A 803 -8.73 28.68 -9.97
CA VAL A 803 -9.80 27.68 -9.88
C VAL A 803 -10.71 28.03 -8.71
N SER A 804 -11.93 28.45 -9.03
CA SER A 804 -12.95 28.85 -8.05
C SER A 804 -13.85 27.70 -7.61
N HIS A 805 -13.92 26.60 -8.37
CA HIS A 805 -14.81 25.47 -8.05
C HIS A 805 -14.27 24.11 -8.51
N LEU A 806 -14.61 23.06 -7.76
CA LEU A 806 -14.36 21.66 -8.09
C LEU A 806 -15.69 20.92 -8.32
N TYR A 807 -15.84 20.26 -9.46
CA TYR A 807 -17.00 19.43 -9.79
C TYR A 807 -16.60 17.95 -9.75
N VAL A 808 -17.13 17.22 -8.78
CA VAL A 808 -16.83 15.80 -8.52
C VAL A 808 -18.01 14.93 -8.91
N PHE A 809 -17.77 13.70 -9.30
CA PHE A 809 -18.81 12.68 -9.50
C PHE A 809 -18.67 11.58 -8.46
N GLN A 810 -19.77 11.20 -7.80
CA GLN A 810 -19.84 9.92 -7.10
C GLN A 810 -20.08 8.81 -8.14
N ILE A 811 -19.23 7.78 -8.14
CA ILE A 811 -19.37 6.62 -9.03
C ILE A 811 -20.58 5.75 -8.62
N TRP A 812 -21.07 4.92 -9.53
CA TRP A 812 -22.15 3.97 -9.25
C TRP A 812 -21.62 2.66 -8.63
N PRO A 813 -22.46 1.87 -7.93
CA PRO A 813 -22.04 0.64 -7.27
C PRO A 813 -21.43 -0.37 -8.24
N LYS A 814 -20.27 -0.94 -7.88
CA LYS A 814 -19.48 -1.87 -8.72
C LYS A 814 -19.29 -1.40 -10.17
N SER A 815 -19.07 -0.10 -10.37
CA SER A 815 -18.66 0.44 -11.68
C SER A 815 -17.45 -0.34 -12.23
N CYS A 816 -17.47 -0.71 -13.51
CA CYS A 816 -16.44 -1.57 -14.13
C CYS A 816 -16.18 -2.93 -13.41
N ALA A 817 -17.07 -3.40 -12.53
CA ALA A 817 -16.94 -4.63 -11.74
C ALA A 817 -15.72 -4.72 -10.78
N MET A 818 -15.18 -3.59 -10.32
CA MET A 818 -13.92 -3.54 -9.54
C MET A 818 -14.09 -3.58 -8.01
N GLY A 819 -15.31 -3.59 -7.47
CA GLY A 819 -15.58 -3.61 -6.02
C GLY A 819 -15.61 -5.01 -5.41
N ILE A 820 -14.86 -5.23 -4.33
CA ILE A 820 -14.78 -6.52 -3.59
C ILE A 820 -15.26 -6.32 -2.13
N ASP A 821 -16.14 -7.20 -1.62
CA ASP A 821 -16.58 -7.21 -0.22
C ASP A 821 -17.06 -5.87 0.36
N GLY A 822 -17.70 -5.03 -0.48
CA GLY A 822 -18.29 -3.75 -0.10
C GLY A 822 -17.31 -2.58 -0.02
N SER A 823 -16.06 -2.76 -0.43
CA SER A 823 -15.07 -1.68 -0.58
C SER A 823 -15.55 -0.53 -1.48
N ASP A 824 -16.34 -0.83 -2.53
CA ASP A 824 -16.93 0.20 -3.38
C ASP A 824 -18.05 1.00 -2.70
N ASN A 825 -18.77 0.39 -1.75
CA ASN A 825 -19.74 1.10 -0.91
C ASN A 825 -19.01 2.16 -0.07
N ARG A 826 -17.85 1.80 0.48
CA ARG A 826 -17.01 2.69 1.31
C ARG A 826 -16.31 3.77 0.49
N LEU A 827 -15.85 3.47 -0.74
CA LEU A 827 -15.33 4.50 -1.64
C LEU A 827 -16.39 5.55 -1.97
N ARG A 828 -17.61 5.12 -2.29
CA ARG A 828 -18.73 6.04 -2.58
C ARG A 828 -19.07 6.90 -1.37
N GLU A 829 -19.02 6.36 -0.15
CA GLU A 829 -19.15 7.14 1.09
C GLU A 829 -18.02 8.19 1.24
N VAL A 830 -16.76 7.83 0.99
CA VAL A 830 -15.64 8.79 0.99
C VAL A 830 -15.90 9.92 -0.02
N GLN A 831 -16.31 9.58 -1.26
CA GLN A 831 -16.67 10.57 -2.28
C GLN A 831 -17.83 11.47 -1.84
N ARG A 832 -18.89 10.90 -1.25
CA ARG A 832 -20.09 11.61 -0.75
C ARG A 832 -19.72 12.73 0.22
N ARG A 833 -18.69 12.49 1.04
CA ARG A 833 -18.24 13.38 2.11
C ARG A 833 -17.18 14.39 1.68
N LEU A 834 -16.56 14.26 0.50
CA LEU A 834 -15.62 15.28 -0.01
C LEU A 834 -16.15 16.73 0.02
N PRO A 835 -17.44 17.05 -0.25
CA PRO A 835 -17.97 18.41 -0.09
C PRO A 835 -17.94 18.95 1.35
N GLU A 836 -17.71 18.12 2.37
CA GLU A 836 -17.49 18.59 3.75
C GLU A 836 -16.10 19.23 3.89
N ASP A 837 -15.11 18.82 3.08
CA ASP A 837 -13.72 19.26 3.20
C ASP A 837 -13.37 20.54 2.44
N PHE A 838 -14.28 21.03 1.58
CA PHE A 838 -14.05 22.13 0.64
C PHE A 838 -15.28 23.06 0.62
N ALA A 839 -15.07 24.37 0.58
CA ALA A 839 -16.17 25.32 0.48
C ALA A 839 -16.71 25.47 -0.95
N CYS A 840 -15.87 25.16 -1.95
CA CYS A 840 -16.20 25.30 -3.37
C CYS A 840 -16.06 23.95 -4.10
N LEU A 841 -16.74 22.92 -3.58
CA LEU A 841 -16.83 21.62 -4.22
C LEU A 841 -18.30 21.22 -4.35
N THR A 842 -18.74 20.84 -5.55
CA THR A 842 -20.03 20.21 -5.76
C THR A 842 -19.85 18.80 -6.27
N ILE A 843 -20.51 17.85 -5.62
CA ILE A 843 -20.58 16.47 -6.10
C ILE A 843 -21.90 16.23 -6.83
N GLN A 844 -21.87 15.44 -7.90
CA GLN A 844 -23.03 14.93 -8.60
C GLN A 844 -23.10 13.40 -8.52
N SER A 845 -24.32 12.87 -8.58
CA SER A 845 -24.55 11.44 -8.68
C SER A 845 -24.43 10.98 -10.13
N THR A 846 -23.87 9.81 -10.36
CA THR A 846 -23.92 9.12 -11.67
C THR A 846 -25.03 8.06 -11.72
N LEU A 847 -25.80 7.91 -10.64
CA LEU A 847 -26.97 7.04 -10.57
C LEU A 847 -28.18 7.64 -11.28
N GLY A 848 -29.01 6.76 -11.84
CA GLY A 848 -30.23 7.14 -12.53
C GLY A 848 -30.01 7.85 -13.87
N ILE A 849 -28.78 7.80 -14.41
CA ILE A 849 -28.47 8.08 -15.82
C ILE A 849 -29.01 6.92 -16.66
N GLU A 850 -29.88 7.23 -17.61
CA GLU A 850 -30.56 6.29 -18.49
C GLU A 850 -30.33 6.71 -19.96
N PRO A 851 -29.93 5.79 -20.87
CA PRO A 851 -29.58 4.39 -20.62
C PRO A 851 -28.30 4.25 -19.75
N PRO A 852 -28.22 3.20 -18.91
CA PRO A 852 -27.14 3.04 -17.94
C PRO A 852 -25.84 2.58 -18.59
N GLY A 853 -24.71 2.93 -17.97
CA GLY A 853 -23.39 2.41 -18.32
C GLY A 853 -23.11 1.04 -17.69
N GLY A 854 -22.22 0.27 -18.32
CA GLY A 854 -21.63 -0.94 -17.74
C GLY A 854 -20.35 -0.61 -16.97
N CYS A 855 -19.26 -0.43 -17.71
CA CYS A 855 -18.04 0.27 -17.25
C CYS A 855 -18.01 1.72 -17.76
N HIS A 856 -18.54 1.95 -18.96
CA HIS A 856 -18.69 3.26 -19.60
C HIS A 856 -20.14 3.46 -20.03
N TYR A 857 -20.55 4.73 -20.16
CA TYR A 857 -21.88 5.07 -20.69
C TYR A 857 -21.90 5.02 -22.23
N PRO A 858 -23.07 4.71 -22.82
CA PRO A 858 -23.33 5.00 -24.24
C PRO A 858 -23.44 6.52 -24.49
N PRO A 859 -23.46 6.98 -25.75
CA PRO A 859 -23.58 8.40 -26.12
C PRO A 859 -24.70 9.13 -25.38
N GLU A 860 -25.89 8.55 -25.35
CA GLU A 860 -27.10 9.10 -24.75
C GLU A 860 -26.96 9.22 -23.22
N GLY A 861 -26.28 8.26 -22.58
CA GLY A 861 -25.98 8.32 -21.14
C GLY A 861 -24.98 9.42 -20.80
N TYR A 862 -23.99 9.68 -21.65
CA TYR A 862 -23.09 10.83 -21.48
C TYR A 862 -23.80 12.18 -21.74
N ALA A 863 -24.75 12.23 -22.69
CA ALA A 863 -25.59 13.40 -22.90
C ALA A 863 -26.50 13.69 -21.69
N GLU A 864 -27.07 12.64 -21.08
CA GLU A 864 -27.85 12.75 -19.84
C GLU A 864 -26.97 13.19 -18.65
N MET A 865 -25.75 12.68 -18.53
CA MET A 865 -24.76 13.15 -17.55
C MET A 865 -24.50 14.66 -17.69
N ALA A 866 -24.29 15.13 -18.92
CA ALA A 866 -24.11 16.56 -19.22
C ALA A 866 -25.37 17.38 -18.95
N ARG A 867 -26.57 16.83 -19.20
CA ARG A 867 -27.86 17.46 -18.89
C ARG A 867 -28.05 17.67 -17.38
N GLN A 868 -27.66 16.69 -16.55
CA GLN A 868 -27.71 16.79 -15.09
C GLN A 868 -26.63 17.74 -14.53
N LEU A 869 -25.45 17.77 -15.15
CA LEU A 869 -24.34 18.65 -14.75
C LEU A 869 -24.55 20.13 -15.12
N TYR A 870 -25.14 20.41 -16.29
CA TYR A 870 -25.26 21.77 -16.82
C TYR A 870 -25.87 22.78 -15.84
N PRO A 871 -27.03 22.53 -15.17
CA PRO A 871 -27.62 23.50 -14.24
C PRO A 871 -26.72 23.87 -13.06
N VAL A 872 -25.84 22.96 -12.65
CA VAL A 872 -24.85 23.18 -11.59
C VAL A 872 -23.79 24.18 -12.04
N VAL A 873 -23.24 23.95 -13.24
CA VAL A 873 -22.22 24.79 -13.87
C VAL A 873 -22.81 26.15 -14.24
N ALA A 874 -24.02 26.19 -14.82
CA ALA A 874 -24.76 27.40 -15.12
C ALA A 874 -24.96 28.28 -13.86
N ARG A 875 -25.40 27.68 -12.74
CA ARG A 875 -25.60 28.39 -11.48
C ARG A 875 -24.31 29.00 -10.93
N THR A 876 -23.24 28.21 -10.87
CA THR A 876 -21.98 28.62 -10.22
C THR A 876 -21.13 29.51 -11.12
N GLU A 877 -21.00 29.16 -12.40
CA GLU A 877 -20.12 29.86 -13.34
C GLU A 877 -20.82 31.01 -14.09
N PHE A 878 -22.10 30.88 -14.40
CA PHE A 878 -22.84 31.88 -15.19
C PHE A 878 -23.85 32.68 -14.35
N GLY A 879 -24.02 32.35 -13.07
CA GLY A 879 -24.92 33.04 -12.15
C GLY A 879 -26.40 32.71 -12.38
N ALA A 880 -26.70 31.74 -13.25
CA ALA A 880 -28.06 31.33 -13.60
C ALA A 880 -28.87 30.96 -12.36
N LYS A 881 -30.17 31.29 -12.38
CA LYS A 881 -31.08 31.05 -11.25
C LYS A 881 -32.02 29.91 -11.58
N PHE A 882 -32.08 28.94 -10.67
CA PHE A 882 -32.98 27.79 -10.73
C PHE A 882 -33.88 27.84 -9.48
N PRO A 883 -35.20 27.61 -9.62
CA PRO A 883 -36.12 27.62 -8.48
C PRO A 883 -35.92 26.39 -7.58
N ASP A 884 -35.57 25.26 -8.17
CA ASP A 884 -35.32 23.99 -7.50
C ASP A 884 -33.83 23.73 -7.26
N PRO A 885 -33.47 22.90 -6.27
CA PRO A 885 -32.10 22.42 -6.09
C PRO A 885 -31.58 21.67 -7.32
N VAL A 886 -30.40 22.04 -7.81
CA VAL A 886 -29.74 21.42 -8.98
C VAL A 886 -28.72 20.33 -8.62
N THR A 887 -28.67 19.92 -7.35
CA THR A 887 -27.68 18.96 -6.82
C THR A 887 -28.29 17.60 -6.55
N ALA A 888 -27.49 16.54 -6.64
CA ALA A 888 -27.86 15.23 -6.12
C ALA A 888 -28.08 15.33 -4.60
N PRO A 889 -29.18 14.78 -4.03
CA PRO A 889 -29.42 14.86 -2.59
C PRO A 889 -28.30 14.22 -1.78
N ASN A 890 -27.82 14.91 -0.74
CA ASN A 890 -26.80 14.38 0.17
C ASN A 890 -27.36 14.22 1.59
N LEU A 891 -27.10 13.07 2.21
CA LEU A 891 -27.44 12.81 3.60
C LEU A 891 -26.60 13.70 4.53
N ARG A 892 -27.24 14.42 5.44
CA ARG A 892 -26.58 15.27 6.45
C ARG A 892 -26.53 14.60 7.81
N GLN A 893 -27.59 13.89 8.20
CA GLN A 893 -27.66 13.19 9.47
C GLN A 893 -28.56 11.96 9.39
N ALA A 894 -28.23 10.92 10.15
CA ALA A 894 -29.12 9.81 10.45
C ALA A 894 -29.28 9.68 11.97
N THR A 895 -30.53 9.59 12.44
CA THR A 895 -30.88 9.35 13.84
C THR A 895 -31.72 8.09 13.99
N LEU A 896 -31.60 7.40 15.13
CA LEU A 896 -32.41 6.26 15.55
C LEU A 896 -33.23 6.68 16.78
N ASP A 897 -34.54 6.47 16.75
CA ASP A 897 -35.40 6.84 17.89
C ASP A 897 -35.07 6.04 19.17
N ALA A 898 -35.48 6.57 20.33
CA ALA A 898 -35.17 5.97 21.63
C ALA A 898 -35.66 4.50 21.73
N SER A 899 -36.79 4.17 21.09
CA SER A 899 -37.35 2.82 20.99
C SER A 899 -36.62 1.89 20.01
N GLY A 900 -35.69 2.39 19.19
CA GLY A 900 -34.95 1.61 18.21
C GLY A 900 -35.77 1.14 17.02
N THR A 901 -36.94 1.74 16.78
CA THR A 901 -37.97 1.36 15.82
C THR A 901 -38.04 2.22 14.57
N LYS A 902 -37.47 3.43 14.60
CA LYS A 902 -37.49 4.37 13.47
C LYS A 902 -36.12 4.97 13.24
N VAL A 903 -35.72 5.04 11.96
CA VAL A 903 -34.53 5.76 11.53
C VAL A 903 -34.94 7.00 10.75
N THR A 904 -34.52 8.18 11.21
CA THR A 904 -34.81 9.45 10.56
C THR A 904 -33.58 9.93 9.80
N LEU A 905 -33.72 10.11 8.49
CA LEU A 905 -32.68 10.55 7.56
C LEU A 905 -32.96 12.00 7.15
N ALA A 906 -32.06 12.91 7.49
CA ALA A 906 -32.12 14.31 7.09
C ALA A 906 -31.20 14.57 5.90
N PHE A 907 -31.77 15.01 4.77
CA PHE A 907 -31.06 15.41 3.56
C PHE A 907 -30.92 16.94 3.48
N ASP A 908 -30.11 17.44 2.55
CA ASP A 908 -29.95 18.87 2.29
C ASP A 908 -31.02 19.51 1.40
N GLN A 909 -31.98 18.73 0.91
CA GLN A 909 -33.03 19.19 0.02
C GLN A 909 -34.26 18.27 0.08
N PRO A 910 -35.44 18.74 -0.38
CA PRO A 910 -36.67 17.94 -0.35
C PRO A 910 -36.55 16.61 -1.11
N MET A 911 -37.11 15.55 -0.52
CA MET A 911 -37.00 14.18 -0.99
C MET A 911 -38.33 13.63 -1.53
N ARG A 912 -38.24 12.51 -2.27
CA ARG A 912 -39.39 11.66 -2.59
C ARG A 912 -39.19 10.29 -1.93
N TRP A 913 -40.29 9.67 -1.51
CA TRP A 913 -40.28 8.34 -0.90
C TRP A 913 -41.29 7.42 -1.58
N ASP A 914 -40.93 6.14 -1.68
CA ASP A 914 -41.75 5.04 -2.18
C ASP A 914 -41.37 3.78 -1.40
N ASP A 915 -42.33 3.02 -0.87
CA ASP A 915 -42.06 1.84 -0.03
C ASP A 915 -41.38 0.70 -0.81
N SER A 916 -41.36 0.71 -2.15
CA SER A 916 -40.51 -0.20 -2.95
C SER A 916 -39.00 -0.01 -2.70
N LEU A 917 -38.58 1.13 -2.15
CA LEU A 917 -37.20 1.41 -1.79
C LEU A 917 -36.75 0.72 -0.49
N CYS A 918 -37.64 0.11 0.30
CA CYS A 918 -37.30 -0.51 1.58
C CYS A 918 -36.14 -1.52 1.50
N GLY A 919 -36.10 -2.32 0.42
CA GLY A 919 -35.03 -3.30 0.19
C GLY A 919 -33.65 -2.71 -0.12
N GLN A 920 -33.54 -1.39 -0.34
CA GLN A 920 -32.29 -0.70 -0.66
C GLN A 920 -31.52 -0.23 0.59
N PHE A 921 -32.12 -0.36 1.77
CA PHE A 921 -31.53 0.06 3.05
C PHE A 921 -31.12 -1.13 3.92
N TRP A 922 -29.93 -1.00 4.52
CA TRP A 922 -29.30 -2.01 5.35
C TRP A 922 -28.97 -1.39 6.71
N ILE A 923 -29.41 -2.01 7.80
CA ILE A 923 -29.10 -1.59 9.17
C ILE A 923 -28.14 -2.61 9.77
N ASP A 924 -26.99 -2.17 10.27
CA ASP A 924 -25.95 -3.02 10.86
C ASP A 924 -25.50 -4.17 9.93
N GLY A 925 -25.50 -3.93 8.61
CA GLY A 925 -25.19 -4.95 7.59
C GLY A 925 -26.31 -5.96 7.31
N ILE A 926 -27.52 -5.72 7.83
CA ILE A 926 -28.70 -6.57 7.65
C ILE A 926 -29.72 -5.86 6.72
N GLY A 927 -29.96 -6.45 5.55
CA GLY A 927 -30.97 -5.99 4.59
C GLY A 927 -32.38 -6.46 4.95
N GLY A 928 -33.40 -5.76 4.44
CA GLY A 928 -34.81 -6.12 4.63
C GLY A 928 -35.38 -5.83 6.03
N LEU A 929 -34.66 -5.06 6.85
CA LEU A 929 -35.15 -4.58 8.14
C LEU A 929 -36.08 -3.36 8.04
N VAL A 930 -36.02 -2.60 6.95
CA VAL A 930 -36.96 -1.49 6.70
C VAL A 930 -38.26 -2.05 6.11
N THR A 931 -39.41 -1.64 6.66
CA THR A 931 -40.76 -2.13 6.27
C THR A 931 -41.64 -1.06 5.63
N GLY A 932 -41.18 0.19 5.65
CA GLY A 932 -41.83 1.32 5.00
C GLY A 932 -41.18 2.62 5.46
N GLY A 933 -41.62 3.74 4.88
CA GLY A 933 -41.16 5.06 5.28
C GLY A 933 -42.24 6.12 5.16
N GLN A 934 -41.85 7.35 5.48
CA GLN A 934 -42.63 8.56 5.26
C GLN A 934 -41.67 9.71 5.02
N VAL A 935 -41.98 10.59 4.06
CA VAL A 935 -41.21 11.81 3.78
C VAL A 935 -41.94 13.03 4.30
N ASP A 936 -41.19 13.97 4.87
CA ASP A 936 -41.62 15.33 5.20
C ASP A 936 -40.50 16.30 4.82
N GLY A 937 -40.73 17.09 3.78
CA GLY A 937 -39.71 17.97 3.19
C GLY A 937 -38.41 17.23 2.85
N ALA A 938 -37.32 17.59 3.52
CA ALA A 938 -35.99 17.00 3.37
C ALA A 938 -35.72 15.77 4.26
N THR A 939 -36.71 15.35 5.05
CA THR A 939 -36.57 14.28 6.05
C THR A 939 -37.32 13.03 5.63
N ILE A 940 -36.70 11.85 5.77
CA ILE A 940 -37.35 10.55 5.59
C ILE A 940 -37.29 9.76 6.90
N THR A 941 -38.44 9.37 7.42
CA THR A 941 -38.56 8.50 8.60
C THR A 941 -38.85 7.07 8.15
N LEU A 942 -37.87 6.19 8.26
CA LEU A 942 -37.96 4.75 7.98
C LEU A 942 -38.51 3.99 9.19
N ARG A 943 -39.43 3.05 8.96
CA ARG A 943 -39.95 2.12 9.98
C ARG A 943 -39.17 0.80 9.92
N LEU A 944 -38.70 0.34 11.07
CA LEU A 944 -37.99 -0.94 11.19
C LEU A 944 -38.96 -2.08 11.55
N LYS A 945 -38.65 -3.29 11.09
CA LYS A 945 -39.40 -4.53 11.36
C LYS A 945 -39.37 -4.93 12.84
N GLU A 946 -38.26 -4.64 13.51
CA GLU A 946 -37.97 -4.99 14.90
C GLU A 946 -37.11 -3.90 15.55
N PRO A 947 -37.20 -3.71 16.88
CA PRO A 947 -36.35 -2.75 17.60
C PRO A 947 -34.86 -3.09 17.51
N ARG A 948 -34.01 -2.10 17.24
CA ARG A 948 -32.54 -2.25 17.29
C ARG A 948 -32.01 -2.02 18.72
N PRO A 949 -31.07 -2.86 19.19
CA PRO A 949 -30.58 -2.79 20.56
C PRO A 949 -29.86 -1.46 20.89
N PRO A 950 -29.75 -1.10 22.18
CA PRO A 950 -28.92 0.03 22.62
C PRO A 950 -27.45 -0.18 22.21
N GLY A 951 -26.87 0.82 21.54
CA GLY A 951 -25.52 0.75 20.99
C GLY A 951 -25.34 1.69 19.78
N VAL A 952 -24.15 1.67 19.19
CA VAL A 952 -23.87 2.32 17.90
C VAL A 952 -24.40 1.42 16.80
N GLY A 953 -25.43 1.88 16.09
CA GLY A 953 -25.90 1.26 14.85
C GLY A 953 -25.40 2.03 13.62
N VAL A 954 -25.43 1.39 12.46
CA VAL A 954 -25.07 2.02 11.18
C VAL A 954 -26.10 1.77 10.09
N ILE A 955 -26.25 2.71 9.15
CA ILE A 955 -27.10 2.57 7.97
C ILE A 955 -26.32 2.70 6.65
N THR A 956 -26.64 1.84 5.70
CA THR A 956 -26.16 1.87 4.32
C THR A 956 -27.35 1.95 3.35
N TYR A 957 -27.21 2.75 2.30
CA TYR A 957 -28.17 2.87 1.19
C TYR A 957 -27.46 2.52 -0.13
N LEU A 958 -28.02 1.54 -0.85
CA LEU A 958 -27.45 0.87 -2.03
C LEU A 958 -26.10 0.18 -1.79
N ASP A 959 -26.16 -0.95 -1.08
CA ASP A 959 -25.08 -1.95 -1.06
C ASP A 959 -24.94 -2.58 -2.48
N SER A 960 -23.72 -2.56 -3.02
CA SER A 960 -23.38 -3.10 -4.34
C SER A 960 -23.58 -4.62 -4.48
N LYS A 961 -23.86 -5.34 -3.39
CA LYS A 961 -24.32 -6.74 -3.42
C LYS A 961 -25.70 -6.89 -4.06
N ALA A 962 -26.60 -5.93 -3.88
CA ALA A 962 -27.98 -6.00 -4.39
C ALA A 962 -28.57 -4.59 -4.58
N TRP A 963 -28.57 -4.10 -5.82
CA TRP A 963 -29.09 -2.77 -6.19
C TRP A 963 -29.71 -2.78 -7.59
N SER A 964 -30.47 -1.73 -7.94
CA SER A 964 -30.98 -1.51 -9.30
C SER A 964 -31.17 -0.04 -9.64
N GLN A 965 -30.87 0.36 -10.89
CA GLN A 965 -31.19 1.70 -11.43
C GLN A 965 -32.69 2.05 -11.36
N LYS A 966 -33.56 1.04 -11.28
CA LYS A 966 -35.03 1.21 -11.18
C LYS A 966 -35.49 1.58 -9.77
N THR A 967 -34.71 1.26 -8.73
CA THR A 967 -35.07 1.43 -7.31
C THR A 967 -34.09 2.39 -6.65
N LEU A 968 -34.18 3.67 -7.02
CA LEU A 968 -33.31 4.73 -6.52
C LEU A 968 -34.12 5.75 -5.72
N LEU A 969 -33.65 6.08 -4.53
CA LEU A 969 -34.08 7.26 -3.79
C LEU A 969 -33.73 8.52 -4.60
N ARG A 970 -34.68 9.46 -4.70
CA ARG A 970 -34.55 10.68 -5.50
C ARG A 970 -35.02 11.91 -4.73
N GLY A 971 -34.43 13.06 -5.07
CA GLY A 971 -34.93 14.36 -4.63
C GLY A 971 -36.24 14.72 -5.31
N VAL A 972 -36.91 15.78 -4.84
CA VAL A 972 -38.04 16.39 -5.55
C VAL A 972 -37.63 16.88 -6.94
N ASN A 973 -36.36 17.26 -7.12
CA ASN A 973 -35.72 17.61 -8.39
C ASN A 973 -35.49 16.41 -9.36
N GLY A 974 -35.83 15.18 -8.95
CA GLY A 974 -35.69 13.96 -9.76
C GLY A 974 -34.29 13.36 -9.83
N LEU A 975 -33.25 14.04 -9.34
CA LEU A 975 -31.88 13.51 -9.28
C LEU A 975 -31.77 12.39 -8.24
N ALA A 976 -30.99 11.36 -8.57
CA ALA A 976 -30.74 10.25 -7.65
C ALA A 976 -29.90 10.73 -6.45
N ALA A 977 -30.30 10.34 -5.24
CA ALA A 977 -29.55 10.60 -4.02
C ALA A 977 -28.14 9.99 -4.10
N LEU A 978 -27.18 10.67 -3.50
CA LEU A 978 -25.85 10.10 -3.27
C LEU A 978 -25.98 8.90 -2.34
N THR A 979 -25.21 7.86 -2.66
CA THR A 979 -25.14 6.64 -1.86
C THR A 979 -24.26 6.83 -0.64
N PHE A 980 -24.64 6.18 0.45
CA PHE A 980 -23.94 6.27 1.73
C PHE A 980 -23.78 4.90 2.38
N CYS A 981 -22.67 4.70 3.09
CA CYS A 981 -22.28 3.41 3.64
C CYS A 981 -21.83 3.55 5.09
N GLU A 982 -22.29 2.63 5.94
CA GLU A 982 -21.87 2.52 7.35
C GLU A 982 -22.03 3.84 8.14
N VAL A 983 -23.01 4.67 7.78
CA VAL A 983 -23.26 5.97 8.42
C VAL A 983 -23.77 5.75 9.85
N PRO A 984 -23.12 6.31 10.89
CA PRO A 984 -23.56 6.15 12.27
C PRO A 984 -24.97 6.69 12.53
N LEU A 985 -25.77 5.90 13.23
CA LEU A 985 -27.07 6.29 13.75
C LEU A 985 -26.88 6.99 15.10
N SER A 986 -27.02 8.31 15.11
CA SER A 986 -27.10 9.11 16.35
C SER A 986 -28.41 8.81 17.10
N ARG A 987 -28.41 8.87 18.44
CA ARG A 987 -29.60 8.66 19.28
C ARG A 987 -29.98 9.96 20.00
#